data_AF-L0I9Z6-F1
#
_entry.id   AF-L0I9Z6-F1
#
_cell.length_a   1.000
_cell.length_b   1.000
_cell.length_c   1.000
_cell.angle_alpha   90.00
_cell.angle_beta   90.00
_cell.angle_gamma   90.00
#
_symmetry.space_group_name_H-M   'P 1'
#
loop_
_entity.id
_entity.type
_entity.pdbx_description
1 polymer ?
#
loop_
_entity_poly.entity_id
_entity_poly.type
_entity_poly.pdbx_seq_one_letter_code
_entity_poly.pdbx_strand_id
1 'polypeptide(L)'
;MYAHGGDHLEAEFERALFVLESAIQPPDGTTGDRTATVSGSNGSETSATALRSTGSKLRSLSGADSTTHESAFDLGSAERTKLEELTADIDDAVEQTREVGTDLRLVTLASAFDLSRPQLDALLFALAPAFDRTIGYTYGAWHGSNRPKLLTIDLLEDLLVCIDRSSDESEARSLGEVLAPSSPLFQYDLLVRHRTGGGTPATYDTVTVDKRIVDYLKGEDSLDRALADLVSIERAERTLSDLIFDEVTTDTLETVRDRSTATEAPTIYHFAGEDGTGKDRLPAALTDAGTPILRADATDIVEDDDLCTRLIREAALQDAAIHLTGLERVTDRHEEPAVGLNDEGGLAMPDPDAPTVDSIVERFDDAPGDVFVSHTEDWKPDVDLAHHRVETVHCPFPEYNTRLTIWEEYADEVAESYLVENVATNFRLPQHDIRRAIKTARYLCRSEQEGVEAPEESASADAFAPVDGELEREHLYEACKRYSASNLEALADRMEPGYELDDLYLNDKPKTHLRELCGHLQYRGAVTSEWGFGEPGSRGDGVVALFYGQPGTGKTMAAEILANETGLDLYRVDLAQIVDKYIGETESQLAALLDEAERSNAILLFDEADSLFGERTDVGDATDRHANNVTNFLLQRLESFDGIALLTTNKRSGIDPAFKRRIAHAIRFDVPQEHLRRQLWRESFPDEANVDTSEFDYGFLGMKSLTPAIIRKVAKYAAYIAATEAHEGQPLSGETNSLADVTITFDHVILALQYASEAGGVALGEEFYGYEDRLRTYDTQHVNRDFETRFRMRYLDGEGLGGDGLGDESTSDETATSDPGAGDGTDDRGVATGRDSGSTGPHDGTDSDGTAAEEGDDTGIPEPDSNARDPETVVRQFYDRIHSRDVEGLAALYHADADVDPLSKRDVIAMDLTNVELAGSIDRIVDEADRTVLEFVETSNSHELPTEIECRPDDGRWRIYAIRRDAPTETA
;
A
#
# COMPACT_ATOMS: atom_id res chain seq x y z
N MET A 1 4.03 25.62 44.99
CA MET A 1 3.95 24.87 46.26
C MET A 1 2.67 25.31 46.95
N TYR A 2 2.66 25.92 48.14
CA TYR A 2 1.41 26.26 48.84
C TYR A 2 0.54 27.27 48.08
N ALA A 3 -0.45 26.77 47.33
CA ALA A 3 -1.45 27.57 46.62
C ALA A 3 -2.85 26.98 46.83
N HIS A 4 -3.05 25.72 46.43
CA HIS A 4 -4.27 24.93 46.65
C HIS A 4 -3.88 23.55 47.22
N GLY A 5 -4.74 22.93 48.03
CA GLY A 5 -4.58 21.56 48.55
C GLY A 5 -3.47 21.27 49.57
N GLY A 6 -2.51 22.18 49.79
CA GLY A 6 -1.32 21.94 50.62
C GLY A 6 -1.62 21.52 52.06
N ASP A 7 -2.53 22.24 52.73
CA ASP A 7 -2.86 22.07 54.15
C ASP A 7 -3.35 20.64 54.50
N HIS A 8 -4.04 19.97 53.57
CA HIS A 8 -4.49 18.58 53.74
C HIS A 8 -3.33 17.59 53.67
N LEU A 9 -2.46 17.73 52.66
CA LEU A 9 -1.27 16.88 52.50
C LEU A 9 -0.29 17.08 53.67
N GLU A 10 -0.18 18.31 54.19
CA GLU A 10 0.61 18.63 55.38
C GLU A 10 0.04 17.96 56.65
N ALA A 11 -1.29 17.97 56.86
CA ALA A 11 -1.93 17.27 57.98
C ALA A 11 -1.80 15.73 57.91
N GLU A 12 -1.96 15.14 56.72
CA GLU A 12 -1.69 13.72 56.47
C GLU A 12 -0.23 13.35 56.78
N PHE A 13 0.73 14.22 56.44
CA PHE A 13 2.13 14.05 56.84
C PHE A 13 2.38 14.24 58.34
N GLU A 14 1.69 15.17 59.02
CA GLU A 14 1.78 15.29 60.48
C GLU A 14 1.28 14.01 61.18
N ARG A 15 0.21 13.36 60.66
CA ARG A 15 -0.24 12.05 61.16
C ARG A 15 0.84 10.97 60.95
N ALA A 16 1.39 10.86 59.74
CA ALA A 16 2.43 9.87 59.44
C ALA A 16 3.71 10.10 60.28
N LEU A 17 4.13 11.36 60.48
CA LEU A 17 5.24 11.74 61.36
C LEU A 17 4.96 11.38 62.82
N PHE A 18 3.74 11.59 63.31
CA PHE A 18 3.34 11.22 64.68
C PHE A 18 3.46 9.71 64.94
N VAL A 19 3.10 8.87 63.96
CA VAL A 19 3.31 7.40 64.05
C VAL A 19 4.82 7.09 64.11
N LEU A 20 5.62 7.70 63.23
CA LEU A 20 7.07 7.49 63.18
C LEU A 20 7.77 7.92 64.47
N GLU A 21 7.45 9.09 65.05
CA GLU A 21 8.03 9.52 66.32
C GLU A 21 7.58 8.64 67.50
N SER A 22 6.32 8.18 67.49
CA SER A 22 5.78 7.33 68.56
C SER A 22 6.43 5.94 68.58
N ALA A 23 6.60 5.31 67.42
CA ALA A 23 7.24 4.00 67.28
C ALA A 23 8.75 3.98 67.59
N ILE A 24 9.40 5.15 67.74
CA ILE A 24 10.83 5.28 68.12
C ILE A 24 11.03 5.26 69.64
N GLN A 25 9.98 5.45 70.45
CA GLN A 25 10.15 5.56 71.90
C GLN A 25 10.54 4.21 72.53
N PRO A 26 11.72 4.12 73.21
CA PRO A 26 12.08 2.90 73.92
C PRO A 26 11.18 2.71 75.16
N PRO A 27 10.78 1.47 75.51
CA PRO A 27 9.89 1.20 76.63
C PRO A 27 10.60 1.33 77.99
N ASP A 28 10.87 2.56 78.42
CA ASP A 28 11.24 2.87 79.81
C ASP A 28 10.92 4.32 80.18
N GLY A 29 9.83 4.54 80.93
CA GLY A 29 9.29 5.87 81.20
C GLY A 29 10.12 6.68 82.19
N THR A 30 10.95 7.62 81.71
CA THR A 30 11.53 8.70 82.54
C THR A 30 11.40 10.07 81.87
N THR A 31 10.66 10.97 82.51
CA THR A 31 10.49 12.37 82.08
C THR A 31 11.77 13.18 82.32
N GLY A 32 12.37 13.72 81.25
CA GLY A 32 13.69 14.38 81.32
C GLY A 32 13.97 15.38 80.19
N ASP A 33 13.48 16.61 80.34
CA ASP A 33 13.98 17.89 79.81
C ASP A 33 14.88 17.86 78.53
N ARG A 34 14.27 18.08 77.35
CA ARG A 34 14.98 18.22 76.05
C ARG A 34 15.56 19.64 75.85
N THR A 35 16.64 20.00 76.55
CA THR A 35 17.44 21.22 76.22
C THR A 35 18.97 21.04 76.38
N ALA A 36 19.59 20.12 75.62
CA ALA A 36 21.05 19.94 75.62
C ALA A 36 21.70 19.75 74.23
N THR A 37 22.66 20.63 73.94
CA THR A 37 23.48 20.74 72.73
C THR A 37 24.26 19.46 72.34
N VAL A 38 24.45 19.24 71.04
CA VAL A 38 25.34 18.21 70.47
C VAL A 38 26.76 18.32 71.04
N SER A 39 27.23 17.26 71.70
CA SER A 39 28.63 17.03 72.06
C SER A 39 28.88 15.52 72.19
N GLY A 40 29.70 14.94 71.33
CA GLY A 40 29.84 13.48 71.22
C GLY A 40 30.74 12.84 72.28
N SER A 41 30.40 11.60 72.65
CA SER A 41 31.30 10.65 73.32
C SER A 41 30.91 9.22 72.96
N ASN A 42 31.88 8.38 72.57
CA ASN A 42 31.63 6.98 72.21
C ASN A 42 31.07 6.18 73.40
N GLY A 43 29.96 5.47 73.21
CA GLY A 43 29.35 4.63 74.24
C GLY A 43 28.36 3.59 73.71
N SER A 44 28.59 2.33 74.09
CA SER A 44 27.69 1.16 74.01
C SER A 44 27.13 0.70 72.64
N GLU A 45 27.69 -0.39 72.13
CA GLU A 45 27.16 -1.18 71.00
C GLU A 45 25.99 -2.13 71.40
N THR A 46 25.48 -2.02 72.64
CA THR A 46 24.58 -3.01 73.23
C THR A 46 23.15 -2.97 72.69
N SER A 47 22.59 -1.80 72.40
CA SER A 47 21.19 -1.68 71.97
C SER A 47 20.94 -2.26 70.57
N ALA A 48 21.86 -2.00 69.62
CA ALA A 48 21.78 -2.52 68.24
C ALA A 48 21.88 -4.07 68.16
N THR A 49 22.38 -4.72 69.22
CA THR A 49 22.47 -6.18 69.30
C THR A 49 21.16 -6.82 69.77
N ALA A 50 20.30 -6.09 70.49
CA ALA A 50 19.00 -6.60 70.95
C ALA A 50 17.98 -6.68 69.81
N LEU A 51 17.79 -5.58 69.06
CA LEU A 51 16.84 -5.46 67.95
C LEU A 51 17.04 -6.56 66.88
N ARG A 52 18.30 -6.88 66.55
CA ARG A 52 18.67 -7.97 65.62
C ARG A 52 18.17 -9.36 66.02
N SER A 53 17.70 -9.57 67.26
CA SER A 53 17.26 -10.86 67.77
C SER A 53 15.73 -11.07 67.76
N THR A 54 14.95 -10.02 67.47
CA THR A 54 13.48 -10.04 67.60
C THR A 54 12.80 -10.46 66.30
N GLY A 55 12.97 -9.70 65.20
CA GLY A 55 12.38 -10.03 63.88
C GLY A 55 12.84 -11.39 63.30
N SER A 56 13.93 -11.95 63.82
CA SER A 56 14.42 -13.29 63.46
C SER A 56 13.64 -14.45 64.09
N LYS A 57 12.74 -14.22 65.06
CA LYS A 57 12.10 -15.30 65.85
C LYS A 57 10.65 -15.61 65.53
N LEU A 58 9.93 -14.74 64.82
CA LEU A 58 8.53 -14.98 64.45
C LEU A 58 8.34 -15.91 63.23
N ARG A 59 9.41 -16.20 62.46
CA ARG A 59 9.37 -17.05 61.27
C ARG A 59 9.85 -18.49 61.53
N SER A 60 9.30 -19.15 62.56
CA SER A 60 9.41 -20.60 62.75
C SER A 60 8.05 -21.24 63.05
N LEU A 61 7.60 -22.14 62.17
CA LEU A 61 6.30 -22.81 62.19
C LEU A 61 6.01 -23.61 63.47
N SER A 62 5.04 -23.18 64.29
CA SER A 62 3.99 -24.03 64.89
C SER A 62 3.07 -23.21 65.80
N GLY A 63 1.75 -23.43 65.73
CA GLY A 63 0.82 -22.89 66.73
C GLY A 63 0.99 -23.57 68.09
N ALA A 64 1.20 -22.78 69.14
CA ALA A 64 1.17 -23.20 70.55
C ALA A 64 0.92 -21.98 71.46
N ASP A 65 0.09 -22.14 72.48
CA ASP A 65 -0.24 -21.05 73.43
C ASP A 65 0.99 -20.52 74.17
N SER A 66 1.20 -19.20 74.18
CA SER A 66 1.85 -18.53 75.31
C SER A 66 1.45 -17.06 75.41
N THR A 67 1.35 -16.58 76.66
CA THR A 67 0.87 -15.24 77.00
C THR A 67 1.94 -14.16 76.86
N THR A 68 1.49 -12.93 76.56
CA THR A 68 2.24 -11.67 76.74
C THR A 68 3.62 -11.64 76.08
N HIS A 69 3.62 -11.39 74.77
CA HIS A 69 4.75 -10.79 74.08
C HIS A 69 4.37 -9.36 73.68
N GLU A 70 4.95 -8.37 74.36
CA GLU A 70 5.02 -7.00 73.83
C GLU A 70 5.87 -7.06 72.55
N SER A 71 5.32 -6.67 71.41
CA SER A 71 6.11 -6.36 70.22
C SER A 71 6.98 -5.13 70.52
N ALA A 72 8.10 -4.99 69.81
CA ALA A 72 8.89 -3.75 69.86
C ALA A 72 8.23 -2.59 69.07
N PHE A 73 6.97 -2.80 68.66
CA PHE A 73 6.19 -2.06 67.68
C PHE A 73 4.72 -2.22 68.10
N ASP A 74 4.30 -1.42 69.09
CA ASP A 74 2.90 -1.32 69.53
C ASP A 74 2.67 0.11 70.02
N LEU A 75 1.66 0.80 69.48
CA LEU A 75 1.33 2.16 69.90
C LEU A 75 0.62 2.12 71.26
N GLY A 76 1.10 2.90 72.23
CA GLY A 76 0.44 3.05 73.52
C GLY A 76 -1.00 3.56 73.38
N SER A 77 -1.85 3.29 74.37
CA SER A 77 -3.28 3.59 74.25
C SER A 77 -3.61 5.08 74.17
N ALA A 78 -2.72 5.95 74.68
CA ALA A 78 -2.87 7.40 74.53
C ALA A 78 -2.47 7.86 73.12
N GLU A 79 -1.40 7.27 72.58
CA GLU A 79 -0.89 7.49 71.24
C GLU A 79 -1.92 7.04 70.19
N ARG A 80 -2.54 5.86 70.37
CA ARG A 80 -3.66 5.39 69.55
C ARG A 80 -4.85 6.36 69.59
N THR A 81 -5.31 6.82 70.75
CA THR A 81 -6.40 7.81 70.80
C THR A 81 -6.03 9.13 70.12
N LYS A 82 -4.78 9.60 70.23
CA LYS A 82 -4.36 10.82 69.51
C LYS A 82 -4.32 10.61 68.00
N LEU A 83 -3.92 9.42 67.52
CA LEU A 83 -3.96 9.02 66.12
C LEU A 83 -5.39 8.98 65.58
N GLU A 84 -6.33 8.41 66.34
CA GLU A 84 -7.76 8.37 66.01
C GLU A 84 -8.38 9.77 65.94
N GLU A 85 -8.05 10.66 66.88
CA GLU A 85 -8.43 12.08 66.82
C GLU A 85 -7.85 12.76 65.57
N LEU A 86 -6.56 12.58 65.26
CA LEU A 86 -5.92 13.18 64.08
C LEU A 86 -6.55 12.70 62.77
N THR A 87 -6.94 11.42 62.67
CA THR A 87 -7.64 10.90 61.50
C THR A 87 -9.00 11.56 61.34
N ALA A 88 -9.79 11.66 62.42
CA ALA A 88 -11.11 12.32 62.38
C ALA A 88 -11.00 13.83 62.08
N ASP A 89 -10.03 14.53 62.67
CA ASP A 89 -9.75 15.95 62.39
C ASP A 89 -9.43 16.20 60.91
N ILE A 90 -8.77 15.24 60.23
CA ILE A 90 -8.46 15.29 58.79
C ILE A 90 -9.70 14.95 57.95
N ASP A 91 -10.41 13.86 58.27
CA ASP A 91 -11.58 13.42 57.51
C ASP A 91 -12.69 14.52 57.53
N ASP A 92 -12.96 15.13 58.68
CA ASP A 92 -13.86 16.29 58.85
C ASP A 92 -13.40 17.50 57.99
N ALA A 93 -12.09 17.72 57.85
CA ALA A 93 -11.52 18.82 57.07
C ALA A 93 -11.58 18.55 55.55
N VAL A 94 -11.45 17.30 55.12
CA VAL A 94 -11.64 16.88 53.72
C VAL A 94 -13.09 17.07 53.30
N GLU A 95 -14.06 16.69 54.14
CA GLU A 95 -15.49 16.89 53.84
C GLU A 95 -15.83 18.39 53.70
N GLN A 96 -15.41 19.23 54.66
CA GLN A 96 -15.57 20.69 54.58
C GLN A 96 -14.87 21.33 53.37
N THR A 97 -13.72 20.81 52.95
CA THR A 97 -12.97 21.36 51.80
C THR A 97 -13.58 20.92 50.46
N ARG A 98 -14.16 19.71 50.41
CA ARG A 98 -14.99 19.24 49.28
C ARG A 98 -16.24 20.11 49.10
N GLU A 99 -16.94 20.49 50.18
CA GLU A 99 -18.08 21.44 50.08
C GLU A 99 -17.69 22.81 49.48
N VAL A 100 -16.42 23.22 49.63
CA VAL A 100 -15.88 24.48 49.08
C VAL A 100 -15.37 24.33 47.64
N GLY A 101 -15.33 23.10 47.09
CA GLY A 101 -14.93 22.83 45.70
C GLY A 101 -13.44 23.08 45.42
N THR A 102 -12.57 22.85 46.41
CA THR A 102 -11.11 22.98 46.24
C THR A 102 -10.49 21.64 45.87
N ASP A 103 -9.65 21.60 44.82
CA ASP A 103 -8.87 20.42 44.43
C ASP A 103 -7.99 19.94 45.60
N LEU A 104 -8.14 18.66 45.93
CA LEU A 104 -7.39 17.95 46.96
C LEU A 104 -6.68 16.75 46.34
N ARG A 105 -5.67 16.99 45.50
CA ARG A 105 -4.95 15.97 44.71
C ARG A 105 -4.61 14.64 45.38
N LEU A 106 -4.29 14.61 46.68
CA LEU A 106 -4.07 13.35 47.40
C LEU A 106 -5.37 12.53 47.52
N VAL A 107 -6.50 13.19 47.75
CA VAL A 107 -7.86 12.61 47.79
C VAL A 107 -8.32 12.24 46.38
N THR A 108 -8.02 13.07 45.37
CA THR A 108 -8.29 12.77 43.95
C THR A 108 -7.58 11.48 43.53
N LEU A 109 -6.26 11.40 43.77
CA LEU A 109 -5.45 10.20 43.53
C LEU A 109 -5.96 8.98 44.33
N ALA A 110 -6.27 9.14 45.62
CA ALA A 110 -6.79 8.04 46.42
C ALA A 110 -8.14 7.52 45.90
N SER A 111 -8.99 8.40 45.37
CA SER A 111 -10.27 8.03 44.78
C SER A 111 -10.13 7.38 43.40
N ALA A 112 -9.16 7.82 42.59
CA ALA A 112 -8.97 7.35 41.22
C ALA A 112 -8.35 5.95 41.09
N PHE A 113 -7.76 5.43 42.17
CA PHE A 113 -7.19 4.07 42.25
C PHE A 113 -7.81 3.22 43.40
N ASP A 114 -8.99 3.61 43.89
CA ASP A 114 -9.70 3.05 45.07
C ASP A 114 -8.77 2.66 46.24
N LEU A 115 -7.88 3.59 46.63
CA LEU A 115 -6.88 3.32 47.66
C LEU A 115 -7.52 3.25 49.05
N SER A 116 -7.62 2.04 49.58
CA SER A 116 -7.96 1.81 50.98
C SER A 116 -7.00 2.54 51.93
N ARG A 117 -7.46 2.90 53.13
CA ARG A 117 -6.66 3.70 54.08
C ARG A 117 -5.26 3.12 54.36
N PRO A 118 -5.05 1.80 54.54
CA PRO A 118 -3.70 1.22 54.66
C PRO A 118 -2.83 1.37 53.41
N GLN A 119 -3.40 1.37 52.21
CA GLN A 119 -2.65 1.64 50.98
C GLN A 119 -2.25 3.11 50.88
N LEU A 120 -3.14 4.03 51.28
CA LEU A 120 -2.84 5.46 51.37
C LEU A 120 -1.76 5.76 52.43
N ASP A 121 -1.82 5.13 53.61
CA ASP A 121 -0.75 5.22 54.63
C ASP A 121 0.58 4.68 54.11
N ALA A 122 0.57 3.58 53.33
CA ALA A 122 1.76 3.03 52.70
C ALA A 122 2.38 3.98 51.66
N LEU A 123 1.54 4.61 50.84
CA LEU A 123 1.95 5.66 49.89
C LEU A 123 2.58 6.84 50.64
N LEU A 124 1.94 7.33 51.71
CA LEU A 124 2.42 8.45 52.51
C LEU A 124 3.77 8.16 53.19
N PHE A 125 3.98 6.96 53.75
CA PHE A 125 5.28 6.58 54.30
C PHE A 125 6.38 6.52 53.23
N ALA A 126 6.09 5.97 52.05
CA ALA A 126 7.06 5.97 50.95
C ALA A 126 7.33 7.40 50.42
N LEU A 127 6.34 8.30 50.50
CA LEU A 127 6.41 9.68 50.03
C LEU A 127 7.18 10.60 50.99
N ALA A 128 7.11 10.34 52.29
CA ALA A 128 7.60 11.24 53.34
C ALA A 128 9.08 11.66 53.19
N PRO A 129 10.05 10.79 52.80
CA PRO A 129 11.44 11.18 52.55
C PRO A 129 11.65 12.19 51.41
N ALA A 130 10.67 12.34 50.49
CA ALA A 130 10.72 13.36 49.43
C ALA A 130 10.37 14.76 49.97
N PHE A 131 9.54 14.83 51.02
CA PHE A 131 9.12 16.07 51.69
C PHE A 131 10.08 16.45 52.82
N ASP A 132 10.38 15.54 53.75
CA ASP A 132 11.46 15.73 54.72
C ASP A 132 12.54 14.63 54.66
N ARG A 133 13.75 15.07 54.29
CA ARG A 133 14.96 14.26 54.22
C ARG A 133 15.42 13.73 55.59
N THR A 134 14.97 14.28 56.72
CA THR A 134 15.30 13.72 58.04
C THR A 134 14.68 12.34 58.24
N ILE A 135 13.51 12.07 57.66
CA ILE A 135 12.80 10.79 57.75
C ILE A 135 13.62 9.63 57.15
N GLY A 136 14.39 9.90 56.09
CA GLY A 136 15.35 8.93 55.57
C GLY A 136 16.42 8.50 56.60
N TYR A 137 16.86 9.41 57.49
CA TYR A 137 17.75 9.07 58.61
C TYR A 137 17.03 8.26 59.69
N THR A 138 15.72 8.48 59.90
CA THR A 138 14.88 7.67 60.77
C THR A 138 14.83 6.21 60.30
N TYR A 139 14.50 5.96 59.03
CA TYR A 139 14.55 4.61 58.43
C TYR A 139 15.97 4.01 58.48
N GLY A 140 17.00 4.85 58.32
CA GLY A 140 18.38 4.47 58.57
C GLY A 140 18.60 3.94 60.00
N ALA A 141 18.16 4.70 61.01
CA ALA A 141 18.38 4.41 62.42
C ALA A 141 17.71 3.11 62.88
N TRP A 142 16.49 2.80 62.42
CA TRP A 142 15.79 1.54 62.69
C TRP A 142 16.61 0.35 62.18
N HIS A 143 17.16 0.47 60.96
CA HIS A 143 18.09 -0.49 60.36
C HIS A 143 19.52 -0.46 60.97
N GLY A 144 19.74 0.25 62.08
CA GLY A 144 21.04 0.36 62.75
C GLY A 144 22.10 1.16 61.97
N SER A 145 21.68 2.04 61.06
CA SER A 145 22.52 2.81 60.14
C SER A 145 22.43 4.31 60.45
N ASN A 146 23.56 4.95 60.77
CA ASN A 146 23.64 6.43 60.88
C ASN A 146 23.84 7.11 59.50
N ARG A 147 23.19 6.57 58.47
CA ARG A 147 23.08 7.09 57.10
C ARG A 147 21.63 6.93 56.66
N PRO A 148 21.07 7.85 55.86
CA PRO A 148 19.72 7.73 55.40
C PRO A 148 19.54 6.48 54.54
N LYS A 149 18.37 5.85 54.67
CA LYS A 149 17.92 4.73 53.86
C LYS A 149 16.56 5.06 53.22
N LEU A 150 16.27 4.35 52.13
CA LEU A 150 14.90 4.22 51.63
C LEU A 150 14.10 3.28 52.56
N LEU A 151 12.77 3.38 52.47
CA LEU A 151 11.85 2.45 53.11
C LEU A 151 12.04 1.04 52.51
N THR A 152 11.96 -0.01 53.32
CA THR A 152 11.98 -1.42 52.88
C THR A 152 10.62 -2.07 53.11
N ILE A 153 10.27 -3.11 52.33
CA ILE A 153 8.97 -3.80 52.46
C ILE A 153 8.75 -4.30 53.91
N ASP A 154 9.75 -4.91 54.55
CA ASP A 154 9.67 -5.37 55.95
C ASP A 154 9.39 -4.23 56.96
N LEU A 155 9.99 -3.07 56.75
CA LEU A 155 9.79 -1.87 57.57
C LEU A 155 8.42 -1.23 57.30
N LEU A 156 7.89 -1.35 56.08
CA LEU A 156 6.55 -0.87 55.73
C LEU A 156 5.46 -1.82 56.27
N GLU A 157 5.67 -3.13 56.24
CA GLU A 157 4.86 -4.13 56.95
C GLU A 157 4.78 -3.79 58.45
N ASP A 158 5.93 -3.63 59.14
CA ASP A 158 5.99 -3.29 60.56
C ASP A 158 5.28 -1.96 60.88
N LEU A 159 5.36 -0.95 59.99
CA LEU A 159 4.71 0.36 60.19
C LEU A 159 3.18 0.32 60.00
N LEU A 160 2.67 -0.44 59.03
CA LEU A 160 1.22 -0.60 58.83
C LEU A 160 0.59 -1.39 59.99
N VAL A 161 1.27 -2.43 60.48
CA VAL A 161 0.88 -3.17 61.70
C VAL A 161 0.83 -2.26 62.94
N CYS A 162 1.64 -1.19 63.00
CA CYS A 162 1.56 -0.22 64.10
C CYS A 162 0.28 0.64 64.06
N ILE A 163 -0.23 0.95 62.87
CA ILE A 163 -1.45 1.78 62.66
C ILE A 163 -2.71 0.95 62.86
N ASP A 164 -2.70 -0.31 62.43
CA ASP A 164 -3.89 -1.16 62.46
C ASP A 164 -4.49 -1.31 63.87
N ARG A 165 -5.81 -1.31 63.92
CA ARG A 165 -6.64 -1.32 65.13
C ARG A 165 -7.10 -2.72 65.49
N SER A 166 -6.85 -3.72 64.63
CA SER A 166 -7.36 -5.08 64.78
C SER A 166 -6.55 -5.95 65.73
N SER A 167 -7.25 -6.69 66.58
CA SER A 167 -6.71 -7.79 67.39
C SER A 167 -7.12 -9.17 66.85
N ASP A 168 -7.48 -9.26 65.57
CA ASP A 168 -8.05 -10.46 64.96
C ASP A 168 -7.13 -11.01 63.84
N GLU A 169 -6.74 -12.30 63.93
CA GLU A 169 -5.80 -12.94 62.99
C GLU A 169 -6.35 -13.05 61.54
N SER A 170 -7.60 -12.64 61.31
CA SER A 170 -8.19 -12.58 59.97
C SER A 170 -7.72 -11.35 59.18
N GLU A 171 -7.52 -10.19 59.82
CA GLU A 171 -7.15 -8.94 59.14
C GLU A 171 -5.62 -8.80 59.02
N ALA A 172 -4.84 -9.49 59.86
CA ALA A 172 -3.41 -9.68 59.64
C ALA A 172 -3.04 -10.37 58.30
N ARG A 173 -4.03 -10.85 57.53
CA ARG A 173 -3.84 -11.30 56.13
C ARG A 173 -3.98 -10.17 55.11
N SER A 174 -4.87 -9.20 55.30
CA SER A 174 -5.12 -8.14 54.32
C SER A 174 -3.95 -7.15 54.21
N LEU A 175 -3.15 -6.98 55.26
CA LEU A 175 -1.88 -6.24 55.17
C LEU A 175 -0.87 -6.87 54.18
N GLY A 176 -0.95 -8.19 53.95
CA GLY A 176 -0.19 -8.85 52.89
C GLY A 176 -0.75 -8.61 51.48
N GLU A 177 -2.05 -8.26 51.38
CA GLU A 177 -2.73 -7.91 50.14
C GLU A 177 -2.50 -6.43 49.79
N VAL A 178 -2.46 -5.54 50.79
CA VAL A 178 -2.03 -4.13 50.67
C VAL A 178 -0.67 -4.01 49.99
N LEU A 179 0.28 -4.89 50.34
CA LEU A 179 1.63 -4.97 49.75
C LEU A 179 1.82 -6.16 48.79
N ALA A 180 0.75 -6.67 48.19
CA ALA A 180 0.85 -7.58 47.06
C ALA A 180 1.44 -6.86 45.82
N PRO A 181 2.04 -7.57 44.85
CA PRO A 181 2.37 -6.99 43.54
C PRO A 181 1.12 -6.56 42.76
N SER A 182 -0.01 -7.25 42.98
CA SER A 182 -1.32 -6.99 42.38
C SER A 182 -2.19 -6.06 43.24
N SER A 183 -1.59 -5.14 44.01
CA SER A 183 -2.34 -4.06 44.65
C SER A 183 -2.18 -2.78 43.82
N PRO A 184 -3.17 -1.86 43.79
CA PRO A 184 -3.10 -0.63 42.98
C PRO A 184 -1.81 0.20 43.18
N LEU A 185 -1.19 0.11 44.36
CA LEU A 185 0.09 0.73 44.65
C LEU A 185 1.24 0.26 43.75
N PHE A 186 1.23 -1.00 43.33
CA PHE A 186 2.29 -1.62 42.52
C PHE A 186 1.83 -1.95 41.11
N GLN A 187 0.53 -2.20 40.91
CA GLN A 187 -0.09 -2.33 39.59
C GLN A 187 0.08 -1.02 38.81
N TYR A 188 -0.40 0.11 39.33
CA TYR A 188 -0.29 1.42 38.64
C TYR A 188 1.03 2.14 38.93
N ASP A 189 2.10 1.40 39.25
CA ASP A 189 3.47 1.91 39.40
C ASP A 189 3.57 3.11 40.39
N LEU A 190 2.61 3.27 41.31
CA LEU A 190 2.55 4.37 42.28
C LEU A 190 3.74 4.27 43.26
N LEU A 191 4.09 3.04 43.63
CA LEU A 191 5.24 2.63 44.41
C LEU A 191 6.13 1.68 43.59
N VAL A 192 7.35 2.11 43.30
CA VAL A 192 8.35 1.31 42.57
C VAL A 192 9.17 0.47 43.56
N ARG A 193 9.33 -0.84 43.29
CA ARG A 193 10.18 -1.77 44.07
C ARG A 193 11.57 -1.91 43.48
N HIS A 194 12.57 -1.43 44.19
CA HIS A 194 13.99 -1.58 43.83
C HIS A 194 14.55 -2.82 44.53
N ARG A 195 14.85 -3.87 43.75
CA ARG A 195 15.34 -5.15 44.30
C ARG A 195 16.69 -5.01 45.01
N THR A 196 16.77 -5.49 46.25
CA THR A 196 18.05 -5.57 46.98
C THR A 196 18.86 -6.77 46.48
N GLY A 197 19.71 -6.52 45.48
CA GLY A 197 20.31 -7.55 44.64
C GLY A 197 21.14 -8.62 45.36
N GLY A 198 21.18 -9.82 44.77
CA GLY A 198 22.15 -10.87 45.14
C GLY A 198 21.70 -11.89 46.19
N GLY A 199 20.44 -12.33 46.15
CA GLY A 199 19.95 -13.46 46.97
C GLY A 199 19.31 -13.06 48.32
N THR A 200 18.95 -11.79 48.46
CA THR A 200 18.17 -11.27 49.59
C THR A 200 16.69 -11.56 49.35
N PRO A 201 15.87 -11.92 50.38
CA PRO A 201 14.42 -12.06 50.21
C PRO A 201 13.75 -10.74 49.80
N ALA A 202 12.68 -10.81 49.00
CA ALA A 202 11.96 -9.63 48.49
C ALA A 202 11.37 -8.71 49.59
N THR A 203 11.22 -9.19 50.83
CA THR A 203 10.87 -8.35 51.99
C THR A 203 11.93 -7.29 52.30
N TYR A 204 13.15 -7.42 51.78
CA TYR A 204 14.22 -6.42 51.90
C TYR A 204 14.36 -5.53 50.66
N ASP A 205 13.45 -5.62 49.69
CA ASP A 205 13.42 -4.70 48.57
C ASP A 205 13.03 -3.29 49.06
N THR A 206 13.65 -2.27 48.50
CA THR A 206 13.40 -0.87 48.88
C THR A 206 12.30 -0.25 48.02
N VAL A 207 11.43 0.53 48.64
CA VAL A 207 10.26 1.16 47.99
C VAL A 207 10.49 2.65 47.84
N THR A 208 10.05 3.21 46.70
CA THR A 208 9.98 4.65 46.44
C THR A 208 8.66 4.98 45.75
N VAL A 209 8.04 6.12 46.06
CA VAL A 209 6.99 6.66 45.18
C VAL A 209 7.58 7.01 43.82
N ASP A 210 6.85 6.74 42.74
CA ASP A 210 7.29 7.17 41.41
C ASP A 210 7.31 8.71 41.27
N LYS A 211 8.21 9.21 40.42
CA LYS A 211 8.41 10.64 40.19
C LYS A 211 7.15 11.31 39.61
N ARG A 212 6.37 10.66 38.73
CA ARG A 212 5.16 11.28 38.16
C ARG A 212 4.14 11.64 39.24
N ILE A 213 3.95 10.75 40.21
CA ILE A 213 3.08 10.95 41.37
C ILE A 213 3.60 12.07 42.28
N VAL A 214 4.92 12.08 42.54
CA VAL A 214 5.57 13.15 43.33
C VAL A 214 5.44 14.52 42.67
N ASP A 215 5.40 14.60 41.33
CA ASP A 215 5.23 15.85 40.59
C ASP A 215 3.75 16.25 40.49
N TYR A 216 2.82 15.31 40.27
CA TYR A 216 1.37 15.53 40.34
C TYR A 216 0.95 16.18 41.66
N LEU A 217 1.44 15.64 42.80
CA LEU A 217 1.15 16.15 44.14
C LEU A 217 1.77 17.54 44.44
N LYS A 218 2.63 18.09 43.56
CA LYS A 218 3.12 19.49 43.64
C LYS A 218 2.25 20.47 42.85
N GLY A 219 1.35 19.98 42.00
CA GLY A 219 0.62 20.77 41.01
C GLY A 219 1.24 20.77 39.60
N GLU A 220 1.95 19.70 39.20
CA GLU A 220 2.53 19.58 37.84
C GLU A 220 1.71 18.58 36.99
N ASP A 221 1.06 19.09 35.94
CA ASP A 221 0.12 18.37 35.06
C ASP A 221 0.71 18.01 33.68
N SER A 222 2.03 17.86 33.61
CA SER A 222 2.69 17.28 32.46
C SER A 222 2.57 15.75 32.47
N LEU A 223 2.37 15.15 31.30
CA LEU A 223 2.41 13.69 31.09
C LEU A 223 3.64 13.04 31.74
N ASP A 224 3.51 11.75 32.05
CA ASP A 224 4.65 10.88 32.34
C ASP A 224 5.75 11.02 31.27
N ARG A 225 7.01 11.01 31.70
CA ARG A 225 8.16 11.11 30.80
C ARG A 225 8.29 9.90 29.87
N ALA A 226 7.73 8.74 30.22
CA ALA A 226 7.65 7.59 29.32
C ALA A 226 6.63 7.81 28.18
N LEU A 227 5.62 8.65 28.40
CA LEU A 227 4.51 8.89 27.47
C LEU A 227 4.62 10.23 26.73
N ALA A 228 5.44 11.17 27.20
CA ALA A 228 5.48 12.55 26.73
C ALA A 228 5.85 12.75 25.24
N ASP A 229 6.49 11.75 24.61
CA ASP A 229 6.82 11.74 23.18
C ASP A 229 5.86 10.83 22.35
N LEU A 230 4.96 10.08 23.00
CA LEU A 230 4.06 9.07 22.39
C LEU A 230 2.56 9.42 22.51
N VAL A 231 2.19 10.21 23.52
CA VAL A 231 0.81 10.55 23.89
C VAL A 231 0.61 12.05 23.78
N SER A 232 -0.51 12.45 23.19
CA SER A 232 -0.93 13.84 23.06
C SER A 232 -2.19 14.11 23.89
N ILE A 233 -2.37 15.35 24.36
CA ILE A 233 -3.58 15.77 25.10
C ILE A 233 -4.43 16.67 24.20
N GLU A 234 -5.57 16.16 23.72
CA GLU A 234 -6.59 17.01 23.10
C GLU A 234 -7.53 17.56 24.19
N ARG A 235 -7.87 18.84 24.07
CA ARG A 235 -8.89 19.52 24.90
C ARG A 235 -9.78 20.35 23.99
N ALA A 236 -10.59 19.64 23.20
CA ALA A 236 -11.50 20.22 22.23
C ALA A 236 -12.95 19.97 22.66
N GLU A 237 -13.70 21.04 22.90
CA GLU A 237 -15.16 20.97 23.00
C GLU A 237 -15.73 20.84 21.59
N ARG A 238 -16.33 19.70 21.25
CA ARG A 238 -17.17 19.52 20.06
C ARG A 238 -18.52 18.92 20.45
N THR A 239 -19.47 18.97 19.53
CA THR A 239 -20.75 18.27 19.63
C THR A 239 -20.93 17.34 18.44
N LEU A 240 -21.81 16.33 18.54
CA LEU A 240 -22.14 15.49 17.38
C LEU A 240 -22.69 16.32 16.21
N SER A 241 -23.34 17.46 16.47
CA SER A 241 -23.79 18.43 15.46
C SER A 241 -22.68 19.21 14.75
N ASP A 242 -21.43 19.16 15.23
CA ASP A 242 -20.26 19.70 14.54
C ASP A 242 -19.58 18.67 13.61
N LEU A 243 -20.12 17.45 13.52
CA LEU A 243 -19.59 16.35 12.71
C LEU A 243 -20.53 16.02 11.55
N ILE A 244 -19.97 15.81 10.37
CA ILE A 244 -20.73 15.51 9.15
C ILE A 244 -20.68 14.00 8.88
N PHE A 245 -21.76 13.30 9.21
CA PHE A 245 -22.02 11.92 8.83
C PHE A 245 -23.36 11.84 8.07
N ASP A 246 -23.74 10.66 7.60
CA ASP A 246 -25.10 10.42 7.08
C ASP A 246 -26.15 10.36 8.21
N GLU A 247 -27.43 10.40 7.84
CA GLU A 247 -28.57 10.40 8.79
C GLU A 247 -28.60 9.15 9.68
N VAL A 248 -28.23 7.97 9.16
CA VAL A 248 -28.30 6.69 9.89
C VAL A 248 -27.16 6.56 10.90
N THR A 249 -25.94 6.94 10.50
CA THR A 249 -24.79 7.00 11.41
C THR A 249 -25.00 8.06 12.49
N THR A 250 -25.59 9.21 12.15
CA THR A 250 -25.91 10.28 13.10
C THR A 250 -26.94 9.84 14.14
N ASP A 251 -28.08 9.27 13.72
CA ASP A 251 -29.11 8.69 14.61
C ASP A 251 -28.51 7.60 15.53
N THR A 252 -27.57 6.80 15.00
CA THR A 252 -26.87 5.75 15.75
C THR A 252 -25.95 6.35 16.81
N LEU A 253 -25.15 7.36 16.48
CA LEU A 253 -24.27 8.06 17.41
C LEU A 253 -25.05 8.78 18.52
N GLU A 254 -26.16 9.46 18.20
CA GLU A 254 -27.05 10.03 19.21
C GLU A 254 -27.64 8.94 20.12
N THR A 255 -28.08 7.82 19.55
CA THR A 255 -28.61 6.66 20.31
C THR A 255 -27.54 5.98 21.18
N VAL A 256 -26.25 6.05 20.82
CA VAL A 256 -25.13 5.58 21.64
C VAL A 256 -24.85 6.55 22.79
N ARG A 257 -24.68 7.85 22.48
CA ARG A 257 -24.48 8.91 23.48
C ARG A 257 -25.57 8.89 24.55
N ASP A 258 -26.84 8.90 24.15
CA ASP A 258 -28.00 8.96 25.05
C ASP A 258 -28.14 7.69 25.92
N ARG A 259 -27.54 6.56 25.52
CA ARG A 259 -27.45 5.34 26.36
C ARG A 259 -26.25 5.34 27.29
N SER A 260 -25.12 5.91 26.86
CA SER A 260 -23.94 6.11 27.71
C SER A 260 -24.27 7.08 28.86
N THR A 261 -24.71 8.30 28.55
CA THR A 261 -25.05 9.36 29.54
C THR A 261 -26.24 9.03 30.46
N ALA A 262 -26.96 7.94 30.19
CA ALA A 262 -28.02 7.42 31.06
C ALA A 262 -27.51 6.42 32.12
N THR A 263 -26.20 6.13 32.13
CA THR A 263 -25.55 5.13 32.99
C THR A 263 -24.42 5.79 33.79
N GLU A 264 -24.18 5.34 35.04
CA GLU A 264 -23.09 5.82 35.90
C GLU A 264 -21.77 5.03 35.72
N ALA A 265 -21.64 4.24 34.66
CA ALA A 265 -20.49 3.38 34.37
C ALA A 265 -19.84 3.76 33.03
N PRO A 266 -18.50 3.77 32.94
CA PRO A 266 -17.79 4.21 31.74
C PRO A 266 -18.01 3.27 30.55
N THR A 267 -17.79 3.79 29.34
CA THR A 267 -18.03 3.08 28.08
C THR A 267 -16.76 3.02 27.24
N ILE A 268 -16.45 1.81 26.75
CA ILE A 268 -15.47 1.59 25.68
C ILE A 268 -16.22 1.63 24.35
N TYR A 269 -15.89 2.62 23.51
CA TYR A 269 -16.48 2.77 22.18
C TYR A 269 -15.50 2.22 21.14
N HIS A 270 -15.97 1.31 20.30
CA HIS A 270 -15.22 0.83 19.15
C HIS A 270 -15.74 1.46 17.87
N PHE A 271 -14.91 2.27 17.21
CA PHE A 271 -15.17 2.87 15.91
C PHE A 271 -14.53 2.05 14.80
N ALA A 272 -15.35 1.33 14.04
CA ALA A 272 -14.96 0.65 12.82
C ALA A 272 -15.10 1.60 11.62
N GLY A 273 -14.27 1.43 10.59
CA GLY A 273 -14.37 2.18 9.33
C GLY A 273 -13.01 2.62 8.77
N GLU A 274 -12.97 2.88 7.45
CA GLU A 274 -11.76 3.34 6.75
C GLU A 274 -11.13 4.58 7.41
N ASP A 275 -9.82 4.75 7.23
CA ASP A 275 -9.10 5.89 7.81
C ASP A 275 -9.57 7.23 7.24
N GLY A 276 -9.54 8.25 8.09
CA GLY A 276 -9.99 9.59 7.71
C GLY A 276 -11.51 9.74 7.50
N THR A 277 -12.33 8.70 7.69
CA THR A 277 -13.82 8.77 7.65
C THR A 277 -14.39 9.81 8.62
N GLY A 278 -13.75 10.00 9.76
CA GLY A 278 -14.18 10.91 10.83
C GLY A 278 -14.05 10.33 12.24
N LYS A 279 -13.78 9.02 12.38
CA LYS A 279 -13.65 8.28 13.66
C LYS A 279 -12.82 9.02 14.71
N ASP A 280 -11.68 9.57 14.31
CA ASP A 280 -10.77 10.43 15.11
C ASP A 280 -11.41 11.59 15.87
N ARG A 281 -12.58 12.07 15.44
CA ARG A 281 -13.24 13.26 16.02
C ARG A 281 -14.39 12.92 16.96
N LEU A 282 -14.85 11.67 16.94
CA LEU A 282 -15.92 11.18 17.81
C LEU A 282 -15.59 11.28 19.31
N PRO A 283 -14.34 11.02 19.79
CA PRO A 283 -14.01 11.19 21.20
C PRO A 283 -14.38 12.59 21.73
N ALA A 284 -13.89 13.64 21.06
CA ALA A 284 -14.14 15.05 21.43
C ALA A 284 -15.60 15.52 21.29
N ALA A 285 -16.50 14.67 20.77
CA ALA A 285 -17.93 14.95 20.60
C ALA A 285 -18.85 14.01 21.41
N LEU A 286 -18.27 12.99 22.07
CA LEU A 286 -18.96 12.03 22.95
C LEU A 286 -18.53 12.17 24.41
N THR A 287 -17.28 12.57 24.69
CA THR A 287 -16.83 12.93 26.04
C THR A 287 -17.46 14.25 26.50
N ASP A 288 -17.66 14.40 27.81
CA ASP A 288 -18.15 15.64 28.43
C ASP A 288 -17.25 16.87 28.15
N ALA A 289 -17.88 18.04 28.09
CA ALA A 289 -17.24 19.29 27.68
C ALA A 289 -16.17 19.76 28.69
N GLY A 290 -14.92 19.81 28.23
CA GLY A 290 -13.75 20.26 29.00
C GLY A 290 -12.87 19.13 29.53
N THR A 291 -13.33 17.88 29.47
CA THR A 291 -12.57 16.68 29.82
C THR A 291 -11.37 16.51 28.85
N PRO A 292 -10.14 16.29 29.35
CA PRO A 292 -9.00 15.99 28.51
C PRO A 292 -9.10 14.61 27.85
N ILE A 293 -8.53 14.46 26.66
CA ILE A 293 -8.44 13.20 25.93
C ILE A 293 -6.96 12.88 25.69
N LEU A 294 -6.49 11.74 26.19
CA LEU A 294 -5.15 11.21 25.98
C LEU A 294 -5.14 10.37 24.71
N ARG A 295 -4.66 10.94 23.60
CA ARG A 295 -4.61 10.27 22.29
C ARG A 295 -3.22 9.68 22.05
N ALA A 296 -3.18 8.40 21.70
CA ALA A 296 -1.97 7.62 21.43
C ALA A 296 -2.15 6.70 20.20
N ASP A 297 -1.05 6.32 19.55
CA ASP A 297 -1.07 5.21 18.58
C ASP A 297 -1.00 3.88 19.35
N ALA A 298 -1.82 2.91 18.94
CA ALA A 298 -1.83 1.58 19.53
C ALA A 298 -0.47 0.87 19.35
N THR A 299 0.22 1.12 18.23
CA THR A 299 1.54 0.58 17.90
C THR A 299 2.57 0.87 18.99
N ASP A 300 2.59 2.10 19.51
CA ASP A 300 3.63 2.58 20.42
C ASP A 300 3.35 2.24 21.90
N ILE A 301 2.17 1.69 22.21
CA ILE A 301 1.69 1.47 23.59
C ILE A 301 1.30 0.01 23.85
N VAL A 302 0.58 -0.65 22.95
CA VAL A 302 -0.03 -1.98 23.21
C VAL A 302 1.02 -3.11 23.27
N GLU A 303 2.18 -2.90 22.65
CA GLU A 303 3.33 -3.82 22.71
C GLU A 303 4.04 -3.83 24.08
N ASP A 304 3.75 -2.87 24.98
CA ASP A 304 4.36 -2.79 26.32
C ASP A 304 3.32 -2.56 27.43
N ASP A 305 3.07 -3.58 28.25
CA ASP A 305 2.13 -3.52 29.38
C ASP A 305 2.49 -2.44 30.43
N ASP A 306 3.78 -2.11 30.56
CA ASP A 306 4.26 -1.01 31.43
C ASP A 306 3.79 0.37 30.87
N LEU A 307 3.62 0.50 29.55
CA LEU A 307 3.10 1.72 28.91
C LEU A 307 1.58 1.78 28.96
N CYS A 308 0.86 0.68 28.68
CA CYS A 308 -0.59 0.58 28.89
C CYS A 308 -0.98 0.99 30.32
N THR A 309 -0.30 0.42 31.30
CA THR A 309 -0.46 0.71 32.74
C THR A 309 -0.23 2.19 33.07
N ARG A 310 0.83 2.80 32.49
CA ARG A 310 1.13 4.23 32.71
C ARG A 310 0.13 5.15 31.99
N LEU A 311 -0.47 4.73 30.88
CA LEU A 311 -1.52 5.49 30.18
C LEU A 311 -2.82 5.51 30.99
N ILE A 312 -3.27 4.36 31.50
CA ILE A 312 -4.41 4.26 32.44
C ILE A 312 -4.18 5.12 33.68
N ARG A 313 -2.96 5.08 34.24
CA ARG A 313 -2.55 5.93 35.37
C ARG A 313 -2.60 7.42 35.04
N GLU A 314 -2.10 7.83 33.88
CA GLU A 314 -2.10 9.24 33.49
C GLU A 314 -3.53 9.76 33.26
N ALA A 315 -4.42 8.92 32.72
CA ALA A 315 -5.84 9.20 32.62
C ALA A 315 -6.49 9.41 34.00
N ALA A 316 -6.20 8.51 34.95
CA ALA A 316 -6.72 8.58 36.32
C ALA A 316 -6.17 9.77 37.13
N LEU A 317 -5.00 10.32 36.78
CA LEU A 317 -4.45 11.52 37.40
C LEU A 317 -5.02 12.82 36.81
N GLN A 318 -5.44 12.83 35.54
CA GLN A 318 -5.95 14.01 34.84
C GLN A 318 -7.47 14.05 34.69
N ASP A 319 -8.20 13.02 35.12
CA ASP A 319 -9.63 12.84 34.87
C ASP A 319 -9.92 12.86 33.36
N ALA A 320 -9.20 11.99 32.62
CA ALA A 320 -9.13 12.01 31.16
C ALA A 320 -9.72 10.76 30.51
N ALA A 321 -10.32 10.93 29.33
CA ALA A 321 -10.64 9.82 28.43
C ALA A 321 -9.37 9.36 27.67
N ILE A 322 -9.36 8.11 27.20
CA ILE A 322 -8.26 7.54 26.40
C ILE A 322 -8.72 7.39 24.96
N HIS A 323 -7.88 7.70 23.97
CA HIS A 323 -8.14 7.45 22.54
C HIS A 323 -6.98 6.71 21.89
N LEU A 324 -7.23 5.47 21.46
CA LEU A 324 -6.29 4.63 20.74
C LEU A 324 -6.63 4.66 19.24
N THR A 325 -5.65 5.02 18.41
CA THR A 325 -5.73 4.95 16.94
C THR A 325 -4.68 4.01 16.37
N GLY A 326 -4.88 3.52 15.14
CA GLY A 326 -3.92 2.63 14.50
C GLY A 326 -3.99 1.18 14.98
N LEU A 327 -5.13 0.76 15.55
CA LEU A 327 -5.27 -0.58 16.16
C LEU A 327 -5.10 -1.71 15.13
N GLU A 328 -5.49 -1.46 13.88
CA GLU A 328 -5.28 -2.38 12.74
C GLU A 328 -3.79 -2.69 12.53
N ARG A 329 -2.89 -1.74 12.85
CA ARG A 329 -1.43 -1.94 12.74
C ARG A 329 -0.89 -2.94 13.76
N VAL A 330 -1.67 -3.30 14.77
CA VAL A 330 -1.30 -4.17 15.89
C VAL A 330 -1.94 -5.55 15.72
N THR A 331 -3.18 -5.62 15.24
CA THR A 331 -3.86 -6.87 14.87
C THR A 331 -3.29 -7.49 13.58
N ASP A 332 -3.21 -6.69 12.52
CA ASP A 332 -2.99 -7.18 11.15
C ASP A 332 -1.51 -7.57 10.93
N ARG A 333 -0.60 -7.15 11.83
CA ARG A 333 0.82 -7.54 11.86
C ARG A 333 1.06 -9.05 11.90
N HIS A 334 0.07 -9.81 12.35
CA HIS A 334 0.12 -11.27 12.46
C HIS A 334 -0.88 -11.98 11.54
N GLU A 335 -1.57 -11.23 10.66
CA GLU A 335 -2.43 -11.74 9.59
C GLU A 335 -1.73 -11.73 8.21
N GLU A 336 -0.46 -12.17 8.15
CA GLU A 336 0.05 -12.66 6.86
C GLU A 336 -0.87 -13.78 6.36
N PRO A 337 -1.36 -13.72 5.11
CA PRO A 337 -2.39 -14.65 4.66
C PRO A 337 -1.87 -16.09 4.69
N ALA A 338 -2.69 -17.00 5.25
CA ALA A 338 -2.38 -18.40 5.51
C ALA A 338 -2.28 -19.28 4.23
N VAL A 339 -1.54 -18.81 3.24
CA VAL A 339 -1.19 -19.43 1.96
C VAL A 339 0.27 -19.90 1.99
N GLY A 340 1.14 -19.16 2.70
CA GLY A 340 2.53 -19.53 2.92
C GLY A 340 2.66 -20.89 3.63
N LEU A 341 3.59 -21.71 3.12
CA LEU A 341 4.04 -22.92 3.80
C LEU A 341 5.15 -22.56 4.78
N ASN A 342 5.05 -23.04 6.02
CA ASN A 342 6.15 -22.96 6.98
C ASN A 342 7.32 -23.88 6.58
N ASP A 343 8.47 -23.73 7.25
CA ASP A 343 9.71 -24.50 6.99
C ASP A 343 9.55 -26.04 7.02
N GLU A 344 8.45 -26.57 7.60
CA GLU A 344 8.14 -28.01 7.63
C GLU A 344 7.08 -28.44 6.59
N GLY A 345 6.62 -27.54 5.72
CA GLY A 345 5.68 -27.82 4.64
C GLY A 345 4.20 -27.90 5.06
N GLY A 346 3.83 -27.27 6.18
CA GLY A 346 2.45 -27.09 6.62
C GLY A 346 1.96 -25.66 6.41
N LEU A 347 0.64 -25.45 6.39
CA LEU A 347 0.05 -24.10 6.36
C LEU A 347 0.56 -23.27 7.55
N ALA A 348 0.92 -22.02 7.29
CA ALA A 348 1.11 -21.04 8.35
C ALA A 348 -0.19 -20.90 9.16
N MET A 349 -0.07 -20.98 10.48
CA MET A 349 -1.11 -20.58 11.42
C MET A 349 -0.78 -19.16 11.90
N PRO A 350 -1.76 -18.26 12.08
CA PRO A 350 -1.51 -16.97 12.71
C PRO A 350 -0.93 -17.17 14.11
N ASP A 351 -0.10 -16.22 14.56
CA ASP A 351 0.62 -16.32 15.83
C ASP A 351 -0.38 -16.37 17.01
N PRO A 352 -0.40 -17.44 17.83
CA PRO A 352 -1.34 -17.56 18.94
C PRO A 352 -1.09 -16.55 20.08
N ASP A 353 0.06 -15.87 20.10
CA ASP A 353 0.38 -14.83 21.09
C ASP A 353 0.12 -13.40 20.55
N ALA A 354 -0.49 -13.25 19.35
CA ALA A 354 -0.82 -11.95 18.77
C ALA A 354 -1.96 -11.22 19.53
N PRO A 355 -1.85 -9.90 19.76
CA PRO A 355 -2.84 -9.12 20.51
C PRO A 355 -4.14 -8.90 19.70
N THR A 356 -5.22 -9.59 20.08
CA THR A 356 -6.56 -9.39 19.52
C THR A 356 -7.24 -8.13 20.08
N VAL A 357 -8.22 -7.58 19.36
CA VAL A 357 -9.06 -6.45 19.84
C VAL A 357 -9.65 -6.74 21.22
N ASP A 358 -10.15 -7.95 21.46
CA ASP A 358 -10.65 -8.40 22.76
C ASP A 358 -9.59 -8.24 23.85
N SER A 359 -8.36 -8.73 23.62
CA SER A 359 -7.26 -8.66 24.59
C SER A 359 -6.76 -7.24 24.88
N ILE A 360 -6.95 -6.31 23.94
CA ILE A 360 -6.61 -4.90 24.12
C ILE A 360 -7.71 -4.22 24.94
N VAL A 361 -8.98 -4.46 24.60
CA VAL A 361 -10.13 -3.92 25.34
C VAL A 361 -10.14 -4.42 26.79
N GLU A 362 -9.83 -5.70 27.05
CA GLU A 362 -9.67 -6.24 28.40
C GLU A 362 -8.54 -5.55 29.20
N ARG A 363 -7.41 -5.20 28.55
CA ARG A 363 -6.31 -4.47 29.20
C ARG A 363 -6.69 -3.03 29.61
N PHE A 364 -7.71 -2.44 28.98
CA PHE A 364 -8.19 -1.09 29.30
C PHE A 364 -9.51 -1.07 30.11
N ASP A 365 -10.04 -2.21 30.57
CA ASP A 365 -11.21 -2.23 31.46
C ASP A 365 -10.92 -1.59 32.83
N ASP A 366 -9.66 -1.57 33.27
CA ASP A 366 -9.19 -0.89 34.48
C ASP A 366 -9.10 0.66 34.32
N ALA A 367 -9.56 1.24 33.20
CA ALA A 367 -9.59 2.68 32.98
C ALA A 367 -10.62 3.41 33.88
N PRO A 368 -10.36 4.69 34.25
CA PRO A 368 -11.24 5.46 35.15
C PRO A 368 -12.47 6.08 34.44
N GLY A 369 -12.49 6.07 33.12
CA GLY A 369 -13.41 6.82 32.28
C GLY A 369 -13.32 6.39 30.82
N ASP A 370 -14.19 6.94 29.98
CA ASP A 370 -14.44 6.49 28.61
C ASP A 370 -13.17 6.25 27.77
N VAL A 371 -13.13 5.09 27.10
CA VAL A 371 -12.03 4.67 26.20
C VAL A 371 -12.55 4.58 24.78
N PHE A 372 -11.85 5.22 23.85
CA PHE A 372 -12.18 5.24 22.43
C PHE A 372 -11.15 4.43 21.65
N VAL A 373 -11.60 3.43 20.91
CA VAL A 373 -10.76 2.53 20.12
C VAL A 373 -11.14 2.70 18.65
N SER A 374 -10.16 3.00 17.80
CA SER A 374 -10.37 3.21 16.36
C SER A 374 -9.66 2.13 15.55
N HIS A 375 -10.43 1.41 14.73
CA HIS A 375 -9.99 0.27 13.91
C HIS A 375 -10.51 0.44 12.47
N THR A 376 -10.06 -0.39 11.53
CA THR A 376 -10.55 -0.41 10.14
C THR A 376 -11.80 -1.28 9.99
N GLU A 377 -11.77 -2.52 10.49
CA GLU A 377 -12.87 -3.49 10.37
C GLU A 377 -13.88 -3.49 11.54
N ASP A 378 -15.03 -4.15 11.32
CA ASP A 378 -16.12 -4.35 12.29
C ASP A 378 -15.83 -5.48 13.31
N TRP A 379 -15.33 -5.10 14.49
CA TRP A 379 -15.23 -6.01 15.64
C TRP A 379 -16.61 -6.37 16.24
N LYS A 380 -16.70 -7.58 16.81
CA LYS A 380 -17.86 -8.07 17.58
C LYS A 380 -17.36 -8.56 18.94
N PRO A 381 -17.67 -7.87 20.05
CA PRO A 381 -17.14 -8.23 21.37
C PRO A 381 -17.60 -9.62 21.82
N ASP A 382 -16.66 -10.45 22.27
CA ASP A 382 -16.89 -11.69 23.05
C ASP A 382 -16.20 -11.59 24.43
N VAL A 383 -16.15 -10.38 24.99
CA VAL A 383 -15.53 -10.01 26.28
C VAL A 383 -16.56 -9.86 27.41
N ASP A 384 -16.19 -10.23 28.63
CA ASP A 384 -17.02 -10.11 29.86
C ASP A 384 -16.38 -9.09 30.82
N LEU A 385 -16.50 -7.81 30.48
CA LEU A 385 -15.88 -6.70 31.21
C LEU A 385 -16.52 -6.46 32.59
N ALA A 386 -15.70 -6.09 33.57
CA ALA A 386 -16.11 -5.90 34.96
C ALA A 386 -16.49 -4.44 35.28
N HIS A 387 -15.86 -3.47 34.61
CA HIS A 387 -16.01 -2.04 34.92
C HIS A 387 -16.70 -1.26 33.80
N HIS A 388 -16.40 -1.56 32.54
CA HIS A 388 -16.93 -0.85 31.38
C HIS A 388 -18.11 -1.54 30.70
N ARG A 389 -18.82 -0.76 29.89
CA ARG A 389 -19.73 -1.24 28.85
C ARG A 389 -19.06 -1.11 27.47
N VAL A 390 -19.33 -2.04 26.55
CA VAL A 390 -18.91 -1.90 25.15
C VAL A 390 -20.06 -1.38 24.29
N GLU A 391 -19.78 -0.39 23.44
CA GLU A 391 -20.66 0.05 22.34
C GLU A 391 -19.87 0.09 21.03
N THR A 392 -20.35 -0.60 19.98
CA THR A 392 -19.70 -0.59 18.66
C THR A 392 -20.45 0.33 17.69
N VAL A 393 -19.71 1.11 16.89
CA VAL A 393 -20.26 1.99 15.85
C VAL A 393 -19.46 1.85 14.57
N HIS A 394 -20.16 1.54 13.48
CA HIS A 394 -19.61 1.56 12.13
C HIS A 394 -19.66 2.98 11.57
N CYS A 395 -18.51 3.49 11.11
CA CYS A 395 -18.36 4.78 10.47
C CYS A 395 -18.12 4.55 8.96
N PRO A 396 -19.17 4.50 8.13
CA PRO A 396 -19.03 4.14 6.72
C PRO A 396 -18.22 5.17 5.94
N PHE A 397 -17.65 4.74 4.80
CA PHE A 397 -17.07 5.67 3.85
C PHE A 397 -18.10 6.73 3.41
N PRO A 398 -17.78 8.04 3.40
CA PRO A 398 -18.77 9.07 3.13
C PRO A 398 -19.33 8.97 1.70
N GLU A 399 -20.64 8.74 1.60
CA GLU A 399 -21.39 8.74 0.33
C GLU A 399 -21.40 10.14 -0.34
N TYR A 400 -21.89 10.23 -1.58
CA TYR A 400 -21.88 11.47 -2.36
C TYR A 400 -22.51 12.66 -1.60
N ASN A 401 -23.68 12.48 -1.00
CA ASN A 401 -24.35 13.53 -0.23
C ASN A 401 -23.48 13.99 0.97
N THR A 402 -22.90 13.05 1.71
CA THR A 402 -22.04 13.37 2.86
C THR A 402 -20.76 14.09 2.43
N ARG A 403 -20.13 13.68 1.31
CA ARG A 403 -18.99 14.40 0.74
C ARG A 403 -19.38 15.80 0.25
N LEU A 404 -20.54 15.94 -0.39
CA LEU A 404 -21.05 17.23 -0.86
C LEU A 404 -21.19 18.21 0.31
N THR A 405 -21.85 17.81 1.41
CA THR A 405 -21.96 18.63 2.63
C THR A 405 -20.60 19.04 3.21
N ILE A 406 -19.58 18.17 3.14
CA ILE A 406 -18.21 18.50 3.59
C ILE A 406 -17.55 19.52 2.64
N TRP A 407 -17.78 19.43 1.33
CA TRP A 407 -17.27 20.43 0.38
C TRP A 407 -18.04 21.76 0.45
N GLU A 408 -19.33 21.73 0.80
CA GLU A 408 -20.18 22.93 1.00
C GLU A 408 -19.72 23.79 2.18
N GLU A 409 -19.03 23.25 3.19
CA GLU A 409 -18.34 24.03 4.23
C GLU A 409 -17.39 25.10 3.67
N TYR A 410 -16.91 24.91 2.43
CA TYR A 410 -15.88 25.73 1.78
C TYR A 410 -16.37 26.38 0.47
N ALA A 411 -17.68 26.31 0.18
CA ALA A 411 -18.24 26.82 -1.07
C ALA A 411 -18.02 28.34 -1.28
N ASP A 412 -17.90 29.12 -0.20
CA ASP A 412 -17.56 30.55 -0.25
C ASP A 412 -16.13 30.83 -0.75
N GLU A 413 -15.22 29.84 -0.74
CA GLU A 413 -13.84 29.97 -1.21
C GLU A 413 -13.64 29.55 -2.67
N VAL A 414 -14.65 28.88 -3.27
CA VAL A 414 -14.59 28.28 -4.60
C VAL A 414 -15.11 29.24 -5.66
N ALA A 415 -14.35 29.43 -6.74
CA ALA A 415 -14.63 30.44 -7.76
C ALA A 415 -15.97 30.24 -8.49
N GLU A 416 -16.40 28.99 -8.67
CA GLU A 416 -17.65 28.63 -9.34
C GLU A 416 -18.33 27.47 -8.62
N SER A 417 -19.57 27.67 -8.14
CA SER A 417 -20.23 26.73 -7.22
C SER A 417 -20.38 25.29 -7.76
N TYR A 418 -20.48 25.11 -9.08
CA TYR A 418 -20.57 23.77 -9.69
C TYR A 418 -19.28 22.94 -9.54
N LEU A 419 -18.14 23.56 -9.18
CA LEU A 419 -16.89 22.85 -8.91
C LEU A 419 -17.01 22.02 -7.62
N VAL A 420 -17.83 22.43 -6.65
CA VAL A 420 -18.14 21.65 -5.43
C VAL A 420 -18.84 20.34 -5.80
N GLU A 421 -19.91 20.42 -6.59
CA GLU A 421 -20.65 19.25 -7.11
C GLU A 421 -19.76 18.31 -7.95
N ASN A 422 -18.96 18.90 -8.85
CA ASN A 422 -18.01 18.15 -9.68
C ASN A 422 -16.97 17.42 -8.83
N VAL A 423 -16.31 18.08 -7.87
CA VAL A 423 -15.26 17.47 -7.06
C VAL A 423 -15.83 16.38 -6.14
N ALA A 424 -17.01 16.59 -5.55
CA ALA A 424 -17.73 15.55 -4.80
C ALA A 424 -18.11 14.33 -5.66
N THR A 425 -18.42 14.54 -6.95
CA THR A 425 -18.74 13.47 -7.94
C THR A 425 -17.49 12.77 -8.48
N ASN A 426 -16.37 13.47 -8.62
CA ASN A 426 -15.17 13.03 -9.32
C ASN A 426 -14.06 12.50 -8.40
N PHE A 427 -14.10 12.77 -7.10
CA PHE A 427 -13.08 12.30 -6.16
C PHE A 427 -13.72 11.60 -4.95
N ARG A 428 -13.42 10.30 -4.80
CA ARG A 428 -13.88 9.46 -3.69
C ARG A 428 -12.90 9.59 -2.51
N LEU A 429 -12.83 10.79 -1.94
CA LEU A 429 -11.95 11.08 -0.80
C LEU A 429 -12.67 10.91 0.55
N PRO A 430 -12.00 10.37 1.59
CA PRO A 430 -12.52 10.35 2.95
C PRO A 430 -12.56 11.78 3.55
N GLN A 431 -13.32 11.95 4.64
CA GLN A 431 -13.61 13.26 5.25
C GLN A 431 -12.35 14.07 5.62
N HIS A 432 -11.30 13.39 6.08
CA HIS A 432 -10.00 13.94 6.41
C HIS A 432 -9.30 14.55 5.18
N ASP A 433 -9.22 13.77 4.10
CA ASP A 433 -8.44 14.15 2.93
C ASP A 433 -9.17 15.13 2.01
N ILE A 434 -10.50 15.22 2.05
CA ILE A 434 -11.23 16.40 1.52
C ILE A 434 -10.67 17.68 2.15
N ARG A 435 -10.55 17.73 3.48
CA ARG A 435 -10.06 18.92 4.20
C ARG A 435 -8.54 19.14 4.06
N ARG A 436 -7.76 18.13 3.66
CA ARG A 436 -6.35 18.29 3.23
C ARG A 436 -6.24 18.76 1.78
N ALA A 437 -7.09 18.28 0.89
CA ALA A 437 -7.20 18.78 -0.49
C ALA A 437 -7.51 20.28 -0.49
N ILE A 438 -8.44 20.77 0.34
CA ILE A 438 -8.74 22.21 0.44
C ILE A 438 -7.52 23.02 0.95
N LYS A 439 -6.82 22.54 1.99
CA LYS A 439 -5.57 23.18 2.46
C LYS A 439 -4.52 23.26 1.34
N THR A 440 -4.38 22.18 0.56
CA THR A 440 -3.44 22.10 -0.56
C THR A 440 -3.88 22.95 -1.75
N ALA A 441 -5.18 23.06 -2.05
CA ALA A 441 -5.71 23.95 -3.08
C ALA A 441 -5.47 25.43 -2.74
N ARG A 442 -5.69 25.82 -1.47
CA ARG A 442 -5.31 27.16 -0.96
C ARG A 442 -3.82 27.43 -1.11
N TYR A 443 -2.97 26.43 -0.82
CA TYR A 443 -1.53 26.55 -0.99
C TYR A 443 -1.15 26.73 -2.47
N LEU A 444 -1.66 25.88 -3.36
CA LEU A 444 -1.42 25.93 -4.80
C LEU A 444 -1.87 27.27 -5.41
N CYS A 445 -3.07 27.75 -5.06
CA CYS A 445 -3.59 29.06 -5.46
C CYS A 445 -2.67 30.24 -5.07
N ARG A 446 -1.88 30.08 -4.00
CA ARG A 446 -0.91 31.08 -3.52
C ARG A 446 0.51 30.89 -4.07
N SER A 447 0.81 29.73 -4.65
CA SER A 447 2.08 29.41 -5.29
C SER A 447 1.90 29.35 -6.81
N GLU A 448 2.18 30.47 -7.50
CA GLU A 448 2.10 30.63 -8.97
C GLU A 448 3.13 29.76 -9.76
N GLN A 449 3.38 28.51 -9.34
CA GLN A 449 4.35 27.60 -9.94
C GLN A 449 3.81 26.16 -9.98
N GLU A 450 3.77 25.59 -11.18
CA GLU A 450 3.60 24.15 -11.40
C GLU A 450 4.74 23.36 -10.72
N GLY A 451 4.44 22.17 -10.21
CA GLY A 451 5.46 21.22 -9.73
C GLY A 451 5.99 21.44 -8.30
N VAL A 452 5.31 22.22 -7.45
CA VAL A 452 5.67 22.32 -6.02
C VAL A 452 5.22 21.06 -5.27
N GLU A 453 6.14 20.45 -4.52
CA GLU A 453 5.91 19.30 -3.62
C GLU A 453 4.84 19.61 -2.56
N ALA A 454 4.27 18.58 -1.93
CA ALA A 454 3.27 18.79 -0.88
C ALA A 454 3.87 19.60 0.29
N PRO A 455 3.18 20.63 0.81
CA PRO A 455 3.75 21.49 1.84
C PRO A 455 3.95 20.71 3.15
N GLU A 456 5.16 20.78 3.69
CA GLU A 456 5.45 20.32 5.05
C GLU A 456 4.47 20.96 6.06
N GLU A 457 4.14 20.24 7.13
CA GLU A 457 3.36 20.79 8.27
C GLU A 457 4.06 21.96 8.97
N SER A 458 5.34 22.20 8.67
CA SER A 458 6.14 23.35 9.09
C SER A 458 5.75 24.67 8.40
N ALA A 459 4.96 24.63 7.33
CA ALA A 459 4.59 25.81 6.55
C ALA A 459 3.76 26.82 7.37
N SER A 460 4.03 28.11 7.17
CA SER A 460 3.42 29.19 7.96
C SER A 460 1.90 29.23 7.81
N ALA A 461 1.17 29.37 8.94
CA ALA A 461 -0.29 29.35 8.99
C ALA A 461 -1.00 30.27 7.97
N ASP A 462 -0.40 31.44 7.65
CA ASP A 462 -0.92 32.36 6.63
C ASP A 462 -1.07 31.71 5.23
N ALA A 463 -0.28 30.68 4.91
CA ALA A 463 -0.31 29.97 3.62
C ALA A 463 -1.53 29.04 3.46
N PHE A 464 -2.15 28.62 4.56
CA PHE A 464 -3.34 27.75 4.56
C PHE A 464 -4.63 28.51 4.93
N ALA A 465 -4.55 29.82 5.14
CA ALA A 465 -5.70 30.66 5.45
C ALA A 465 -6.74 30.66 4.30
N PRO A 466 -8.03 30.90 4.59
CA PRO A 466 -9.07 30.98 3.56
C PRO A 466 -8.75 31.97 2.44
N VAL A 467 -9.40 31.76 1.28
CA VAL A 467 -9.21 32.56 0.07
C VAL A 467 -10.57 33.00 -0.46
N ASP A 468 -10.76 34.29 -0.77
CA ASP A 468 -12.08 34.90 -1.07
C ASP A 468 -12.56 34.58 -2.50
N GLY A 469 -12.91 33.32 -2.78
CA GLY A 469 -13.50 32.90 -4.06
C GLY A 469 -12.50 32.73 -5.21
N GLU A 470 -11.21 32.53 -4.91
CA GLU A 470 -10.14 32.41 -5.93
C GLU A 470 -9.74 30.93 -6.21
N LEU A 471 -10.37 29.94 -5.56
CA LEU A 471 -10.09 28.51 -5.83
C LEU A 471 -10.73 28.06 -7.16
N GLU A 472 -10.00 28.24 -8.25
CA GLU A 472 -10.34 27.73 -9.59
C GLU A 472 -10.22 26.19 -9.70
N ARG A 473 -10.77 25.62 -10.81
CA ARG A 473 -10.79 24.17 -11.10
C ARG A 473 -9.44 23.50 -10.92
N GLU A 474 -8.37 24.12 -11.43
CA GLU A 474 -7.02 23.54 -11.46
C GLU A 474 -6.50 23.24 -10.05
N HIS A 475 -6.56 24.22 -9.14
CA HIS A 475 -6.10 24.08 -7.76
C HIS A 475 -6.83 22.96 -7.00
N LEU A 476 -8.15 22.85 -7.21
CA LEU A 476 -8.98 21.83 -6.56
C LEU A 476 -8.71 20.43 -7.12
N TYR A 477 -8.64 20.29 -8.44
CA TYR A 477 -8.41 19.00 -9.08
C TYR A 477 -6.99 18.47 -8.79
N GLU A 478 -5.96 19.31 -8.90
CA GLU A 478 -4.58 18.94 -8.59
C GLU A 478 -4.42 18.57 -7.10
N ALA A 479 -5.05 19.33 -6.19
CA ALA A 479 -5.03 18.99 -4.77
C ALA A 479 -5.78 17.68 -4.46
N CYS A 480 -6.91 17.40 -5.12
CA CYS A 480 -7.63 16.14 -4.94
C CYS A 480 -6.87 14.94 -5.52
N LYS A 481 -6.22 15.09 -6.69
CA LYS A 481 -5.37 14.05 -7.28
C LYS A 481 -4.22 13.62 -6.35
N ARG A 482 -3.64 14.57 -5.60
CA ARG A 482 -2.59 14.29 -4.59
C ARG A 482 -3.06 13.45 -3.39
N TYR A 483 -4.38 13.30 -3.18
CA TYR A 483 -4.95 12.48 -2.11
C TYR A 483 -5.82 11.31 -2.61
N SER A 484 -6.23 11.29 -3.88
CA SER A 484 -6.69 10.06 -4.54
C SER A 484 -5.50 9.11 -4.70
N ALA A 485 -5.34 8.19 -3.74
CA ALA A 485 -4.25 7.21 -3.74
C ALA A 485 -4.12 6.52 -5.11
N SER A 486 -2.89 6.49 -5.64
CA SER A 486 -2.60 6.05 -7.01
C SER A 486 -1.50 4.99 -7.06
N ASN A 487 -1.64 3.92 -6.27
CA ASN A 487 -0.81 2.71 -6.44
C ASN A 487 -1.06 2.04 -7.81
N LEU A 488 -2.07 2.51 -8.56
CA LEU A 488 -2.30 2.26 -9.98
C LEU A 488 -1.04 2.43 -10.86
N GLU A 489 -0.12 3.35 -10.55
CA GLU A 489 1.11 3.53 -11.33
C GLU A 489 2.05 2.30 -11.28
N ALA A 490 1.86 1.38 -10.33
CA ALA A 490 2.55 0.09 -10.30
C ALA A 490 1.87 -1.01 -11.16
N LEU A 491 0.61 -0.80 -11.58
CA LEU A 491 -0.24 -1.83 -12.21
C LEU A 491 -0.78 -1.43 -13.61
N ALA A 492 -0.72 -0.14 -14.00
CA ALA A 492 -1.25 0.36 -15.26
C ALA A 492 -0.50 1.61 -15.77
N ASP A 493 -0.44 1.77 -17.10
CA ASP A 493 0.21 2.93 -17.73
C ASP A 493 -0.64 4.19 -17.55
N ARG A 494 -0.18 5.17 -16.78
CA ARG A 494 -0.83 6.50 -16.75
C ARG A 494 -0.68 7.20 -18.11
N MET A 495 -1.77 7.74 -18.64
CA MET A 495 -1.79 8.49 -19.90
C MET A 495 -2.15 9.96 -19.65
N GLU A 496 -1.31 10.87 -20.14
CA GLU A 496 -1.57 12.32 -20.11
C GLU A 496 -2.63 12.67 -21.18
N PRO A 497 -3.80 13.24 -20.80
CA PRO A 497 -4.89 13.52 -21.74
C PRO A 497 -4.61 14.80 -22.56
N GLY A 498 -4.00 14.65 -23.73
CA GLY A 498 -3.51 15.76 -24.57
C GLY A 498 -4.45 16.28 -25.67
N TYR A 499 -5.74 15.94 -25.66
CA TYR A 499 -6.68 16.28 -26.74
C TYR A 499 -8.02 16.87 -26.23
N GLU A 500 -8.67 17.67 -27.06
CA GLU A 500 -9.99 18.26 -26.82
C GLU A 500 -11.08 17.65 -27.73
N LEU A 501 -12.35 17.85 -27.38
CA LEU A 501 -13.49 17.27 -28.10
C LEU A 501 -13.59 17.70 -29.58
N ASP A 502 -12.95 18.80 -29.99
CA ASP A 502 -12.93 19.26 -31.38
C ASP A 502 -11.74 18.75 -32.22
N ASP A 503 -10.71 18.14 -31.62
CA ASP A 503 -9.71 17.33 -32.34
C ASP A 503 -10.32 16.04 -32.92
N LEU A 504 -11.42 15.57 -32.31
CA LEU A 504 -12.00 14.26 -32.58
C LEU A 504 -13.09 14.31 -33.66
N TYR A 505 -12.68 13.92 -34.86
CA TYR A 505 -13.49 13.85 -36.08
C TYR A 505 -14.52 12.71 -36.10
N LEU A 506 -15.58 12.84 -35.30
CA LEU A 506 -16.72 11.93 -35.27
C LEU A 506 -17.92 12.40 -36.11
N ASN A 507 -18.65 11.42 -36.65
CA ASN A 507 -20.00 11.61 -37.20
C ASN A 507 -20.98 12.06 -36.10
N ASP A 508 -22.07 12.73 -36.47
CA ASP A 508 -23.04 13.31 -35.52
C ASP A 508 -23.47 12.33 -34.41
N LYS A 509 -23.86 11.10 -34.78
CA LYS A 509 -24.37 10.11 -33.82
C LYS A 509 -23.33 9.73 -32.75
N PRO A 510 -22.11 9.25 -33.08
CA PRO A 510 -21.10 9.00 -32.05
C PRO A 510 -20.65 10.28 -31.31
N LYS A 511 -20.61 11.47 -31.94
CA LYS A 511 -20.28 12.71 -31.20
C LYS A 511 -21.39 13.10 -30.19
N THR A 512 -22.66 12.80 -30.48
CA THR A 512 -23.76 12.92 -29.50
C THR A 512 -23.64 11.88 -28.38
N HIS A 513 -23.46 10.59 -28.72
CA HIS A 513 -23.30 9.52 -27.72
C HIS A 513 -22.11 9.76 -26.77
N LEU A 514 -21.02 10.36 -27.27
CA LEU A 514 -19.85 10.69 -26.45
C LEU A 514 -20.17 11.82 -25.45
N ARG A 515 -20.92 12.86 -25.88
CA ARG A 515 -21.41 13.91 -24.98
C ARG A 515 -22.44 13.40 -23.97
N GLU A 516 -23.31 12.47 -24.36
CA GLU A 516 -24.25 11.79 -23.45
C GLU A 516 -23.49 10.99 -22.38
N LEU A 517 -22.36 10.35 -22.73
CA LEU A 517 -21.46 9.67 -21.78
C LEU A 517 -20.72 10.66 -20.87
N CYS A 518 -20.16 11.77 -21.40
CA CYS A 518 -19.50 12.79 -20.58
C CYS A 518 -20.47 13.42 -19.57
N GLY A 519 -21.69 13.73 -20.00
CA GLY A 519 -22.75 14.23 -19.12
C GLY A 519 -23.17 13.20 -18.08
N HIS A 520 -23.25 11.91 -18.42
CA HIS A 520 -23.51 10.87 -17.43
C HIS A 520 -22.44 10.84 -16.33
N LEU A 521 -21.16 10.91 -16.70
CA LEU A 521 -20.04 10.93 -15.76
C LEU A 521 -20.02 12.18 -14.87
N GLN A 522 -20.34 13.36 -15.43
CA GLN A 522 -20.40 14.63 -14.70
C GLN A 522 -21.58 14.71 -13.72
N TYR A 523 -22.77 14.22 -14.11
CA TYR A 523 -24.00 14.41 -13.33
C TYR A 523 -24.46 13.17 -12.52
N ARG A 524 -23.72 12.05 -12.55
CA ARG A 524 -24.09 10.80 -11.84
C ARG A 524 -24.39 11.00 -10.35
N GLY A 525 -23.57 11.76 -9.62
CA GLY A 525 -23.76 11.98 -8.17
C GLY A 525 -25.12 12.60 -7.85
N ALA A 526 -25.46 13.72 -8.50
CA ALA A 526 -26.76 14.36 -8.36
C ALA A 526 -27.93 13.47 -8.84
N VAL A 527 -27.81 12.81 -10.00
CA VAL A 527 -28.91 11.99 -10.54
C VAL A 527 -29.18 10.75 -9.68
N THR A 528 -28.14 10.06 -9.22
CA THR A 528 -28.27 8.88 -8.36
C THR A 528 -28.78 9.27 -6.97
N SER A 529 -28.12 10.22 -6.30
CA SER A 529 -28.36 10.51 -4.88
C SER A 529 -29.40 11.61 -4.61
N GLU A 530 -29.37 12.74 -5.33
CA GLU A 530 -30.31 13.85 -5.09
C GLU A 530 -31.70 13.55 -5.68
N TRP A 531 -31.75 12.97 -6.89
CA TRP A 531 -33.01 12.61 -7.55
C TRP A 531 -33.52 11.21 -7.17
N GLY A 532 -32.72 10.44 -6.42
CA GLY A 532 -33.09 9.11 -5.93
C GLY A 532 -33.25 8.05 -7.02
N PHE A 533 -32.45 8.11 -8.10
CA PHE A 533 -32.42 7.07 -9.13
C PHE A 533 -31.48 5.90 -8.80
N GLY A 534 -30.62 6.02 -7.78
CA GLY A 534 -29.87 4.88 -7.24
C GLY A 534 -30.81 3.86 -6.58
N GLU A 535 -30.63 2.56 -6.87
CA GLU A 535 -31.37 1.50 -6.16
C GLU A 535 -30.73 1.25 -4.78
N PRO A 536 -31.47 1.35 -3.66
CA PRO A 536 -30.91 1.14 -2.32
C PRO A 536 -30.29 -0.26 -2.16
N GLY A 537 -28.97 -0.30 -1.98
CA GLY A 537 -28.17 -1.53 -1.89
C GLY A 537 -27.59 -2.03 -3.23
N SER A 538 -27.72 -1.29 -4.33
CA SER A 538 -27.05 -1.57 -5.59
C SER A 538 -25.64 -0.98 -5.63
N ARG A 539 -24.62 -1.80 -5.35
CA ARG A 539 -23.28 -1.57 -5.93
C ARG A 539 -23.40 -1.75 -7.44
N GLY A 540 -23.11 -0.72 -8.22
CA GLY A 540 -23.38 -0.69 -9.67
C GLY A 540 -23.70 0.67 -10.30
N ASP A 541 -23.31 1.80 -9.68
CA ASP A 541 -23.35 3.13 -10.33
C ASP A 541 -22.14 3.36 -11.26
N GLY A 542 -21.19 2.41 -11.29
CA GLY A 542 -20.02 2.46 -12.16
C GLY A 542 -20.34 2.41 -13.65
N VAL A 543 -19.53 3.11 -14.45
CA VAL A 543 -19.84 3.39 -15.86
C VAL A 543 -18.94 2.57 -16.78
N VAL A 544 -19.48 1.43 -17.23
CA VAL A 544 -18.83 0.56 -18.23
C VAL A 544 -19.25 0.98 -19.65
N ALA A 545 -18.29 1.45 -20.46
CA ALA A 545 -18.53 1.88 -21.85
C ALA A 545 -17.64 1.13 -22.86
N LEU A 546 -18.23 0.74 -23.99
CA LEU A 546 -17.55 0.04 -25.09
C LEU A 546 -17.42 0.94 -26.32
N PHE A 547 -16.18 1.22 -26.71
CA PHE A 547 -15.82 1.94 -27.93
C PHE A 547 -15.37 0.92 -28.99
N TYR A 548 -16.19 0.71 -30.02
CA TYR A 548 -15.93 -0.31 -31.04
C TYR A 548 -15.92 0.25 -32.46
N GLY A 549 -14.96 -0.18 -33.28
CA GLY A 549 -14.81 0.27 -34.66
C GLY A 549 -13.49 -0.14 -35.28
N GLN A 550 -13.29 0.21 -36.55
CA GLN A 550 -12.05 -0.06 -37.29
C GLN A 550 -10.82 0.54 -36.55
N PRO A 551 -9.62 -0.05 -36.61
CA PRO A 551 -8.41 0.59 -36.09
C PRO A 551 -8.17 1.97 -36.74
N GLY A 552 -7.66 2.92 -35.94
CA GLY A 552 -7.32 4.27 -36.42
C GLY A 552 -8.47 5.27 -36.56
N THR A 553 -9.64 4.99 -35.96
CA THR A 553 -10.82 5.89 -35.95
C THR A 553 -10.93 6.81 -34.73
N GLY A 554 -9.89 6.87 -33.87
CA GLY A 554 -9.85 7.75 -32.69
C GLY A 554 -10.48 7.17 -31.42
N LYS A 555 -10.45 5.85 -31.25
CA LYS A 555 -11.00 5.16 -30.05
C LYS A 555 -10.28 5.57 -28.75
N THR A 556 -8.95 5.41 -28.70
CA THR A 556 -8.08 5.79 -27.57
C THR A 556 -8.16 7.30 -27.28
N MET A 557 -8.04 8.11 -28.33
CA MET A 557 -8.22 9.58 -28.30
C MET A 557 -9.56 10.03 -27.68
N ALA A 558 -10.64 9.26 -27.85
CA ALA A 558 -11.92 9.56 -27.22
C ALA A 558 -11.97 9.24 -25.71
N ALA A 559 -11.10 8.36 -25.21
CA ALA A 559 -10.89 8.16 -23.78
C ALA A 559 -10.06 9.30 -23.17
N GLU A 560 -9.00 9.73 -23.87
CA GLU A 560 -8.16 10.89 -23.48
C GLU A 560 -9.00 12.17 -23.36
N ILE A 561 -9.87 12.45 -24.34
CA ILE A 561 -10.80 13.59 -24.31
C ILE A 561 -11.80 13.50 -23.15
N LEU A 562 -12.33 12.30 -22.88
CA LEU A 562 -13.31 12.07 -21.82
C LEU A 562 -12.65 12.24 -20.43
N ALA A 563 -11.37 11.87 -20.29
CA ALA A 563 -10.57 12.17 -19.10
C ALA A 563 -10.31 13.67 -18.95
N ASN A 564 -9.98 14.39 -20.02
CA ASN A 564 -9.80 15.85 -20.01
C ASN A 564 -11.08 16.59 -19.55
N GLU A 565 -12.21 16.30 -20.20
CA GLU A 565 -13.53 16.90 -19.92
C GLU A 565 -13.98 16.67 -18.46
N THR A 566 -13.81 15.44 -17.95
CA THR A 566 -14.12 15.12 -16.54
C THR A 566 -13.06 15.64 -15.56
N GLY A 567 -11.81 15.77 -16.00
CA GLY A 567 -10.62 16.13 -15.22
C GLY A 567 -9.98 14.96 -14.46
N LEU A 568 -10.44 13.73 -14.69
CA LEU A 568 -9.96 12.51 -14.05
C LEU A 568 -8.63 12.04 -14.66
N ASP A 569 -7.86 11.25 -13.91
CA ASP A 569 -6.69 10.55 -14.47
C ASP A 569 -7.12 9.32 -15.28
N LEU A 570 -6.34 9.01 -16.31
CA LEU A 570 -6.59 7.95 -17.26
C LEU A 570 -5.45 6.92 -17.20
N TYR A 571 -5.78 5.67 -16.91
CA TYR A 571 -4.82 4.57 -16.85
C TYR A 571 -5.15 3.53 -17.91
N ARG A 572 -4.19 3.21 -18.76
CA ARG A 572 -4.29 2.15 -19.76
C ARG A 572 -3.83 0.83 -19.14
N VAL A 573 -4.73 -0.15 -19.17
CA VAL A 573 -4.49 -1.50 -18.67
C VAL A 573 -4.14 -2.41 -19.85
N ASP A 574 -2.88 -2.82 -19.94
CA ASP A 574 -2.46 -3.86 -20.89
C ASP A 574 -2.77 -5.25 -20.31
N LEU A 575 -3.94 -5.77 -20.70
CA LEU A 575 -4.44 -7.07 -20.25
C LEU A 575 -3.56 -8.25 -20.67
N ALA A 576 -2.74 -8.13 -21.72
CA ALA A 576 -1.80 -9.20 -22.09
C ALA A 576 -0.63 -9.26 -21.10
N GLN A 577 -0.05 -8.10 -20.76
CA GLN A 577 1.04 -8.03 -19.79
C GLN A 577 0.68 -8.50 -18.38
N ILE A 578 -0.58 -8.39 -17.98
CA ILE A 578 -1.05 -8.89 -16.67
C ILE A 578 -1.19 -10.42 -16.71
N VAL A 579 -1.85 -10.97 -17.74
CA VAL A 579 -2.10 -12.42 -17.86
C VAL A 579 -0.83 -13.22 -18.12
N ASP A 580 0.10 -12.72 -18.94
CA ASP A 580 1.30 -13.46 -19.34
C ASP A 580 2.35 -13.56 -18.20
N LYS A 581 2.33 -12.67 -17.21
CA LYS A 581 3.32 -12.65 -16.12
C LYS A 581 2.97 -13.56 -14.93
N TYR A 582 1.68 -13.79 -14.65
CA TYR A 582 1.24 -14.34 -13.37
C TYR A 582 0.14 -15.42 -13.50
N ILE A 583 0.54 -16.64 -13.85
CA ILE A 583 -0.35 -17.83 -13.92
C ILE A 583 -0.70 -18.32 -12.49
N GLY A 584 -1.51 -17.53 -11.78
CA GLY A 584 -1.93 -17.78 -10.41
C GLY A 584 -2.51 -16.52 -9.76
N GLU A 585 -1.69 -15.46 -9.68
CA GLU A 585 -2.03 -14.21 -8.98
C GLU A 585 -2.94 -13.25 -9.79
N THR A 586 -3.08 -13.46 -11.10
CA THR A 586 -3.80 -12.54 -12.03
C THR A 586 -5.16 -12.08 -11.50
N GLU A 587 -5.96 -12.94 -10.87
CA GLU A 587 -7.28 -12.56 -10.32
C GLU A 587 -7.15 -11.59 -9.13
N SER A 588 -6.13 -11.76 -8.28
CA SER A 588 -5.85 -10.87 -7.14
C SER A 588 -5.31 -9.51 -7.60
N GLN A 589 -4.37 -9.50 -8.55
CA GLN A 589 -3.82 -8.26 -9.11
C GLN A 589 -4.89 -7.45 -9.87
N LEU A 590 -5.79 -8.12 -10.60
CA LEU A 590 -6.95 -7.48 -11.23
C LEU A 590 -7.99 -6.99 -10.22
N ALA A 591 -8.17 -7.67 -9.08
CA ALA A 591 -8.99 -7.16 -7.98
C ALA A 591 -8.39 -5.85 -7.44
N ALA A 592 -7.12 -5.87 -7.04
CA ALA A 592 -6.42 -4.71 -6.50
C ALA A 592 -6.44 -3.50 -7.46
N LEU A 593 -6.24 -3.72 -8.77
CA LEU A 593 -6.33 -2.66 -9.79
C LEU A 593 -7.74 -2.06 -9.90
N LEU A 594 -8.80 -2.87 -9.80
CA LEU A 594 -10.18 -2.38 -9.81
C LEU A 594 -10.54 -1.68 -8.50
N ASP A 595 -10.10 -2.20 -7.36
CA ASP A 595 -10.36 -1.62 -6.04
C ASP A 595 -9.61 -0.27 -5.86
N GLU A 596 -8.39 -0.14 -6.39
CA GLU A 596 -7.63 1.10 -6.45
C GLU A 596 -8.25 2.11 -7.42
N ALA A 597 -8.82 1.66 -8.54
CA ALA A 597 -9.59 2.51 -9.45
C ALA A 597 -10.93 2.98 -8.87
N GLU A 598 -11.59 2.17 -8.04
CA GLU A 598 -12.78 2.58 -7.27
C GLU A 598 -12.44 3.65 -6.22
N ARG A 599 -11.30 3.50 -5.52
CA ARG A 599 -10.84 4.44 -4.47
C ARG A 599 -10.30 5.76 -5.05
N SER A 600 -9.49 5.70 -6.11
CA SER A 600 -9.01 6.90 -6.82
C SER A 600 -10.09 7.60 -7.67
N ASN A 601 -11.15 6.86 -8.05
CA ASN A 601 -12.12 7.19 -9.10
C ASN A 601 -11.47 7.50 -10.47
N ALA A 602 -10.35 6.83 -10.78
CA ALA A 602 -9.68 6.97 -12.06
C ALA A 602 -10.45 6.27 -13.20
N ILE A 603 -10.15 6.66 -14.45
CA ILE A 603 -10.69 6.02 -15.65
C ILE A 603 -9.74 4.90 -16.08
N LEU A 604 -10.23 3.66 -16.06
CA LEU A 604 -9.51 2.51 -16.62
C LEU A 604 -9.82 2.35 -18.11
N LEU A 605 -8.80 2.36 -18.95
CA LEU A 605 -8.87 2.04 -20.37
C LEU A 605 -8.30 0.63 -20.63
N PHE A 606 -9.20 -0.31 -20.91
CA PHE A 606 -8.86 -1.65 -21.37
C PHE A 606 -8.79 -1.67 -22.91
N ASP A 607 -7.60 -1.63 -23.49
CA ASP A 607 -7.42 -1.67 -24.95
C ASP A 607 -7.34 -3.11 -25.50
N GLU A 608 -7.57 -3.23 -26.81
CA GLU A 608 -7.60 -4.50 -27.56
C GLU A 608 -8.51 -5.59 -26.93
N ALA A 609 -9.60 -5.17 -26.26
CA ALA A 609 -10.47 -6.00 -25.43
C ALA A 609 -11.10 -7.24 -26.12
N ASP A 610 -11.04 -7.35 -27.46
CA ASP A 610 -11.37 -8.59 -28.17
C ASP A 610 -10.30 -9.72 -28.05
N SER A 611 -9.22 -9.50 -27.30
CA SER A 611 -8.26 -10.53 -26.87
C SER A 611 -8.83 -11.44 -25.77
N LEU A 612 -9.28 -10.88 -24.63
CA LEU A 612 -9.83 -11.65 -23.50
C LEU A 612 -11.33 -11.95 -23.66
N PHE A 613 -12.15 -10.99 -24.10
CA PHE A 613 -13.61 -11.15 -24.14
C PHE A 613 -14.13 -11.86 -25.41
N GLY A 614 -13.31 -12.68 -26.08
CA GLY A 614 -13.65 -13.38 -27.32
C GLY A 614 -14.73 -14.48 -27.17
N GLU A 615 -15.25 -14.97 -28.30
CA GLU A 615 -16.18 -16.12 -28.27
C GLU A 615 -15.40 -17.36 -27.84
N ARG A 616 -15.85 -17.98 -26.74
CA ARG A 616 -15.19 -19.09 -26.03
C ARG A 616 -14.63 -20.15 -27.00
N THR A 617 -13.32 -20.38 -26.96
CA THR A 617 -12.67 -21.49 -27.66
C THR A 617 -13.18 -22.83 -27.14
N ASP A 618 -13.37 -23.79 -28.05
CA ASP A 618 -13.68 -25.18 -27.66
C ASP A 618 -12.47 -25.75 -26.90
N VAL A 619 -12.68 -26.12 -25.64
CA VAL A 619 -11.61 -26.37 -24.65
C VAL A 619 -10.65 -27.49 -25.10
N GLY A 620 -9.44 -27.10 -25.50
CA GLY A 620 -8.35 -28.03 -25.79
C GLY A 620 -7.43 -28.21 -24.58
N ASP A 621 -6.78 -27.12 -24.18
CA ASP A 621 -5.63 -27.15 -23.26
C ASP A 621 -5.92 -26.60 -21.87
N ALA A 622 -4.92 -26.65 -20.98
CA ALA A 622 -5.00 -26.08 -19.63
C ALA A 622 -5.06 -24.54 -19.66
N THR A 623 -4.27 -23.91 -20.54
CA THR A 623 -4.19 -22.45 -20.70
C THR A 623 -5.53 -21.83 -21.08
N ASP A 624 -6.29 -22.47 -21.98
CA ASP A 624 -7.67 -22.06 -22.34
C ASP A 624 -8.55 -21.89 -21.09
N ARG A 625 -8.40 -22.78 -20.09
CA ARG A 625 -9.22 -22.78 -18.87
C ARG A 625 -8.84 -21.65 -17.94
N HIS A 626 -7.55 -21.33 -17.82
CA HIS A 626 -7.09 -20.21 -17.00
C HIS A 626 -7.59 -18.88 -17.58
N ALA A 627 -7.43 -18.66 -18.88
CA ALA A 627 -7.96 -17.47 -19.56
C ALA A 627 -9.49 -17.34 -19.44
N ASN A 628 -10.23 -18.45 -19.56
CA ASN A 628 -11.68 -18.46 -19.32
C ASN A 628 -12.03 -18.13 -17.85
N ASN A 629 -11.27 -18.59 -16.86
CA ASN A 629 -11.50 -18.25 -15.45
C ASN A 629 -11.29 -16.76 -15.18
N VAL A 630 -10.12 -16.22 -15.55
CA VAL A 630 -9.80 -14.78 -15.43
C VAL A 630 -10.86 -13.92 -16.13
N THR A 631 -11.34 -14.35 -17.29
CA THR A 631 -12.44 -13.65 -18.00
C THR A 631 -13.74 -13.70 -17.21
N ASN A 632 -14.13 -14.84 -16.61
CA ASN A 632 -15.31 -14.91 -15.75
C ASN A 632 -15.17 -14.06 -14.48
N PHE A 633 -13.98 -14.03 -13.86
CA PHE A 633 -13.67 -13.19 -12.69
C PHE A 633 -13.79 -11.71 -13.04
N LEU A 634 -13.13 -11.26 -14.11
CA LEU A 634 -13.17 -9.87 -14.57
C LEU A 634 -14.59 -9.45 -14.97
N LEU A 635 -15.35 -10.33 -15.64
CA LEU A 635 -16.77 -10.12 -15.89
C LEU A 635 -17.57 -9.94 -14.61
N GLN A 636 -17.30 -10.75 -13.56
CA GLN A 636 -17.99 -10.68 -12.28
C GLN A 636 -17.65 -9.41 -11.48
N ARG A 637 -16.37 -9.07 -11.32
CA ARG A 637 -15.96 -7.85 -10.60
C ARG A 637 -16.44 -6.59 -11.31
N LEU A 638 -16.51 -6.59 -12.65
CA LEU A 638 -17.14 -5.52 -13.45
C LEU A 638 -18.68 -5.46 -13.34
N GLU A 639 -19.37 -6.46 -12.76
CA GLU A 639 -20.79 -6.31 -12.39
C GLU A 639 -20.98 -5.54 -11.07
N SER A 640 -19.93 -5.48 -10.24
CA SER A 640 -19.89 -4.81 -8.94
C SER A 640 -18.91 -3.65 -8.88
N PHE A 641 -18.43 -3.19 -10.04
CA PHE A 641 -17.41 -2.15 -10.16
C PHE A 641 -18.06 -0.77 -10.14
N ASP A 642 -17.79 0.02 -9.11
CA ASP A 642 -18.37 1.38 -8.95
C ASP A 642 -17.53 2.50 -9.59
N GLY A 643 -16.41 2.16 -10.25
CA GLY A 643 -15.53 3.09 -10.98
C GLY A 643 -15.93 3.34 -12.45
N ILE A 644 -14.98 3.78 -13.28
CA ILE A 644 -15.21 4.09 -14.70
C ILE A 644 -14.32 3.19 -15.58
N ALA A 645 -14.95 2.37 -16.43
CA ALA A 645 -14.26 1.42 -17.29
C ALA A 645 -14.59 1.68 -18.78
N LEU A 646 -13.58 2.12 -19.53
CA LEU A 646 -13.62 2.27 -20.98
C LEU A 646 -12.97 1.05 -21.64
N LEU A 647 -13.66 0.42 -22.57
CA LEU A 647 -13.18 -0.76 -23.29
C LEU A 647 -13.09 -0.46 -24.79
N THR A 648 -11.89 -0.56 -25.36
CA THR A 648 -11.67 -0.36 -26.79
C THR A 648 -11.46 -1.68 -27.53
N THR A 649 -12.14 -1.85 -28.67
CA THR A 649 -12.12 -3.09 -29.45
C THR A 649 -12.16 -2.83 -30.95
N ASN A 650 -11.55 -3.75 -31.71
CA ASN A 650 -11.61 -3.78 -33.16
C ASN A 650 -12.77 -4.66 -33.69
N LYS A 651 -13.32 -5.59 -32.89
CA LYS A 651 -14.31 -6.61 -33.34
C LYS A 651 -15.50 -6.81 -32.39
N ARG A 652 -16.60 -6.06 -32.59
CA ARG A 652 -17.85 -6.24 -31.81
C ARG A 652 -18.46 -7.66 -31.85
N SER A 653 -18.17 -8.46 -32.87
CA SER A 653 -18.71 -9.81 -33.02
C SER A 653 -18.26 -10.74 -31.88
N GLY A 654 -16.98 -10.68 -31.47
CA GLY A 654 -16.39 -11.63 -30.53
C GLY A 654 -16.92 -11.56 -29.08
N ILE A 655 -17.50 -10.43 -28.67
CA ILE A 655 -17.81 -10.16 -27.26
C ILE A 655 -18.88 -11.11 -26.68
N ASP A 656 -18.68 -11.70 -25.49
CA ASP A 656 -19.67 -12.59 -24.84
C ASP A 656 -21.06 -11.90 -24.65
N PRO A 657 -22.20 -12.61 -24.89
CA PRO A 657 -23.55 -12.09 -24.67
C PRO A 657 -23.91 -11.63 -23.25
N ALA A 658 -23.18 -12.06 -22.22
CA ALA A 658 -23.33 -11.57 -20.85
C ALA A 658 -22.76 -10.15 -20.71
N PHE A 659 -21.54 -9.91 -21.18
CA PHE A 659 -20.88 -8.59 -21.11
C PHE A 659 -21.68 -7.51 -21.85
N LYS A 660 -22.31 -7.88 -22.97
CA LYS A 660 -23.26 -7.06 -23.74
C LYS A 660 -24.49 -6.58 -22.93
N ARG A 661 -24.68 -7.02 -21.68
CA ARG A 661 -25.72 -6.54 -20.74
C ARG A 661 -25.19 -5.59 -19.65
N ARG A 662 -23.88 -5.55 -19.43
CA ARG A 662 -23.22 -4.71 -18.40
C ARG A 662 -22.66 -3.41 -18.98
N ILE A 663 -22.32 -3.39 -20.27
CA ILE A 663 -21.97 -2.16 -20.99
C ILE A 663 -23.19 -1.22 -21.03
N ALA A 664 -23.11 -0.10 -20.30
CA ALA A 664 -24.11 0.96 -20.29
C ALA A 664 -24.10 1.75 -21.62
N HIS A 665 -22.91 2.09 -22.13
CA HIS A 665 -22.75 2.91 -23.35
C HIS A 665 -21.93 2.18 -24.42
N ALA A 666 -22.54 1.89 -25.59
CA ALA A 666 -21.88 1.20 -26.70
C ALA A 666 -21.72 2.11 -27.93
N ILE A 667 -20.59 2.81 -28.03
CA ILE A 667 -20.31 3.84 -29.07
C ILE A 667 -19.61 3.21 -30.29
N ARG A 668 -20.15 3.46 -31.49
CA ARG A 668 -19.59 2.97 -32.75
C ARG A 668 -18.70 4.02 -33.43
N PHE A 669 -17.41 3.72 -33.52
CA PHE A 669 -16.41 4.52 -34.22
C PHE A 669 -16.33 4.10 -35.69
N ASP A 670 -17.32 4.58 -36.47
CA ASP A 670 -17.34 4.45 -37.93
C ASP A 670 -16.24 5.31 -38.59
N VAL A 671 -15.93 4.98 -39.85
CA VAL A 671 -15.16 5.90 -40.72
C VAL A 671 -15.90 7.25 -40.80
N PRO A 672 -15.21 8.41 -40.64
CA PRO A 672 -15.85 9.72 -40.73
C PRO A 672 -16.48 9.92 -42.11
N GLN A 673 -17.61 10.63 -42.17
CA GLN A 673 -18.28 11.01 -43.42
C GLN A 673 -17.34 11.82 -44.33
N GLU A 674 -17.62 11.78 -45.63
CA GLU A 674 -16.84 12.49 -46.66
C GLU A 674 -16.51 13.94 -46.27
N HIS A 675 -17.48 14.71 -45.77
CA HIS A 675 -17.26 16.11 -45.44
C HIS A 675 -16.24 16.31 -44.29
N LEU A 676 -16.25 15.44 -43.28
CA LEU A 676 -15.24 15.41 -42.20
C LEU A 676 -13.87 14.97 -42.74
N ARG A 677 -13.84 14.00 -43.67
CA ARG A 677 -12.59 13.61 -44.34
C ARG A 677 -12.00 14.75 -45.17
N ARG A 678 -12.82 15.59 -45.81
CA ARG A 678 -12.35 16.82 -46.49
C ARG A 678 -11.78 17.87 -45.53
N GLN A 679 -12.15 17.84 -44.26
CA GLN A 679 -11.59 18.72 -43.23
C GLN A 679 -10.28 18.15 -42.68
N LEU A 680 -10.27 16.87 -42.26
CA LEU A 680 -9.08 16.10 -41.90
C LEU A 680 -7.95 16.25 -42.93
N TRP A 681 -8.25 16.21 -44.23
CA TRP A 681 -7.25 16.37 -45.30
C TRP A 681 -6.66 17.78 -45.44
N ARG A 682 -7.28 18.81 -44.88
CA ARG A 682 -6.70 20.17 -44.82
C ARG A 682 -5.82 20.35 -43.61
N GLU A 683 -6.22 19.77 -42.48
CA GLU A 683 -5.57 19.89 -41.18
C GLU A 683 -4.51 18.78 -40.95
N SER A 684 -4.36 17.83 -41.88
CA SER A 684 -3.37 16.74 -41.78
C SER A 684 -1.92 17.15 -42.06
N PHE A 685 -1.65 18.43 -42.30
CA PHE A 685 -0.32 18.98 -42.55
C PHE A 685 -0.04 20.10 -41.53
N PRO A 686 1.11 20.10 -40.82
CA PRO A 686 1.47 21.17 -39.88
C PRO A 686 1.68 22.53 -40.57
N ASP A 687 1.52 23.63 -39.83
CA ASP A 687 1.72 24.99 -40.34
C ASP A 687 3.18 25.27 -40.77
N GLU A 688 4.16 24.53 -40.22
CA GLU A 688 5.56 24.59 -40.64
C GLU A 688 5.84 23.86 -41.97
N ALA A 689 4.90 23.05 -42.45
CA ALA A 689 5.05 22.32 -43.71
C ALA A 689 4.66 23.20 -44.91
N ASN A 690 5.62 23.43 -45.81
CA ASN A 690 5.36 24.12 -47.06
C ASN A 690 4.60 23.19 -48.03
N VAL A 691 3.27 23.39 -48.14
CA VAL A 691 2.36 22.58 -48.97
C VAL A 691 1.76 23.45 -50.09
N ASP A 692 1.93 23.03 -51.35
CA ASP A 692 1.21 23.65 -52.47
C ASP A 692 -0.22 23.10 -52.57
N THR A 693 -1.10 23.72 -51.79
CA THR A 693 -2.54 23.40 -51.76
C THR A 693 -3.31 23.85 -53.00
N SER A 694 -2.68 24.52 -53.98
CA SER A 694 -3.40 25.13 -55.12
C SER A 694 -3.99 24.11 -56.10
N GLU A 695 -3.42 22.90 -56.17
CA GLU A 695 -3.89 21.80 -57.04
C GLU A 695 -4.61 20.67 -56.25
N PHE A 696 -4.82 20.82 -54.94
CA PHE A 696 -5.39 19.76 -54.09
C PHE A 696 -6.90 19.55 -54.33
N ASP A 697 -7.28 18.43 -54.96
CA ASP A 697 -8.68 17.99 -55.02
C ASP A 697 -9.12 17.34 -53.70
N TYR A 698 -9.41 18.18 -52.70
CA TYR A 698 -10.03 17.77 -51.44
C TYR A 698 -11.39 17.06 -51.64
N GLY A 699 -12.07 17.25 -52.78
CA GLY A 699 -13.27 16.50 -53.14
C GLY A 699 -12.95 15.03 -53.36
N PHE A 700 -12.00 14.75 -54.26
CA PHE A 700 -11.48 13.40 -54.53
C PHE A 700 -10.92 12.73 -53.26
N LEU A 701 -10.08 13.44 -52.50
CA LEU A 701 -9.51 12.94 -51.24
C LEU A 701 -10.59 12.59 -50.21
N GLY A 702 -11.65 13.40 -50.12
CA GLY A 702 -12.79 13.14 -49.22
C GLY A 702 -13.64 11.93 -49.62
N MET A 703 -13.83 11.67 -50.92
CA MET A 703 -14.62 10.54 -51.39
C MET A 703 -14.01 9.19 -50.97
N LYS A 704 -12.69 9.08 -50.83
CA LYS A 704 -12.03 7.83 -50.41
C LYS A 704 -12.31 7.52 -48.94
N SER A 705 -12.72 6.27 -48.66
CA SER A 705 -13.18 5.82 -47.33
C SER A 705 -12.02 5.46 -46.40
N LEU A 706 -11.20 6.46 -46.07
CA LEU A 706 -9.99 6.33 -45.25
C LEU A 706 -10.27 6.69 -43.78
N THR A 707 -9.61 6.00 -42.84
CA THR A 707 -9.64 6.37 -41.41
C THR A 707 -8.70 7.57 -41.14
N PRO A 708 -8.95 8.37 -40.08
CA PRO A 708 -8.07 9.48 -39.68
C PRO A 708 -6.59 9.09 -39.55
N ALA A 709 -6.29 7.92 -38.98
CA ALA A 709 -4.91 7.44 -38.88
C ALA A 709 -4.26 7.17 -40.25
N ILE A 710 -5.00 6.63 -41.22
CA ILE A 710 -4.48 6.43 -42.59
C ILE A 710 -4.26 7.79 -43.27
N ILE A 711 -5.18 8.75 -43.11
CA ILE A 711 -5.02 10.11 -43.66
C ILE A 711 -3.73 10.76 -43.13
N ARG A 712 -3.53 10.77 -41.80
CA ARG A 712 -2.30 11.29 -41.17
C ARG A 712 -1.04 10.52 -41.60
N LYS A 713 -1.11 9.19 -41.73
CA LYS A 713 0.02 8.35 -42.21
C LYS A 713 0.40 8.70 -43.66
N VAL A 714 -0.58 8.91 -44.54
CA VAL A 714 -0.37 9.27 -45.94
C VAL A 714 0.17 10.70 -46.09
N ALA A 715 -0.34 11.67 -45.33
CA ALA A 715 0.21 13.02 -45.29
C ALA A 715 1.69 13.03 -44.85
N LYS A 716 2.03 12.24 -43.81
CA LYS A 716 3.41 12.05 -43.36
C LYS A 716 4.29 11.35 -44.42
N TYR A 717 3.77 10.35 -45.14
CA TYR A 717 4.50 9.74 -46.25
C TYR A 717 4.71 10.70 -47.43
N ALA A 718 3.73 11.53 -47.79
CA ALA A 718 3.89 12.54 -48.83
C ALA A 718 5.04 13.52 -48.50
N ALA A 719 5.16 13.93 -47.23
CA ALA A 719 6.29 14.72 -46.74
C ALA A 719 7.64 13.98 -46.88
N TYR A 720 7.71 12.70 -46.53
CA TYR A 720 8.92 11.90 -46.71
C TYR A 720 9.31 11.71 -48.18
N ILE A 721 8.35 11.51 -49.09
CA ILE A 721 8.61 11.42 -50.54
C ILE A 721 9.18 12.76 -51.03
N ALA A 722 8.52 13.87 -50.72
CA ALA A 722 8.97 15.22 -51.13
C ALA A 722 10.38 15.54 -50.64
N ALA A 723 10.69 15.22 -49.37
CA ALA A 723 12.04 15.38 -48.83
C ALA A 723 13.08 14.45 -49.50
N THR A 724 12.70 13.21 -49.85
CA THR A 724 13.58 12.25 -50.52
C THR A 724 13.90 12.69 -51.95
N GLU A 725 12.90 13.20 -52.69
CA GLU A 725 13.10 13.75 -54.04
C GLU A 725 13.95 15.01 -54.02
N ALA A 726 13.69 15.95 -53.09
CA ALA A 726 14.47 17.19 -52.94
C ALA A 726 15.96 16.95 -52.63
N HIS A 727 16.30 15.84 -51.97
CA HIS A 727 17.69 15.46 -51.64
C HIS A 727 18.30 14.40 -52.58
N GLU A 728 17.68 14.11 -53.73
CA GLU A 728 18.09 13.03 -54.66
C GLU A 728 18.31 11.65 -53.99
N GLY A 729 17.64 11.36 -52.88
CA GLY A 729 17.83 10.15 -52.08
C GLY A 729 19.19 10.03 -51.37
N GLN A 730 19.97 11.11 -51.25
CA GLN A 730 21.27 11.10 -50.59
C GLN A 730 21.13 11.14 -49.05
N PRO A 731 21.99 10.43 -48.29
CA PRO A 731 21.99 10.51 -46.83
C PRO A 731 22.44 11.91 -46.36
N LEU A 732 21.88 12.35 -45.23
CA LEU A 732 22.11 13.68 -44.64
C LEU A 732 23.59 13.91 -44.28
N SER A 733 24.34 14.48 -45.22
CA SER A 733 25.67 15.06 -44.99
C SER A 733 25.53 16.57 -44.73
N GLY A 734 26.41 17.12 -43.88
CA GLY A 734 26.18 18.42 -43.25
C GLY A 734 26.23 19.65 -44.17
N GLU A 735 25.74 20.76 -43.62
CA GLU A 735 25.88 22.16 -44.09
C GLU A 735 24.93 22.69 -45.21
N THR A 736 24.08 21.88 -45.87
CA THR A 736 23.13 22.43 -46.88
C THR A 736 21.67 21.91 -46.79
N ASN A 737 21.23 21.40 -45.63
CA ASN A 737 19.92 20.73 -45.51
C ASN A 737 18.87 21.63 -44.84
N SER A 738 18.28 22.54 -45.62
CA SER A 738 17.11 23.33 -45.22
C SER A 738 15.82 22.66 -45.73
N LEU A 739 14.92 22.28 -44.82
CA LEU A 739 13.60 21.76 -45.22
C LEU A 739 12.66 22.84 -45.77
N ALA A 740 12.99 24.13 -45.62
CA ALA A 740 12.13 25.24 -46.05
C ALA A 740 11.93 25.33 -47.58
N ASP A 741 12.86 24.78 -48.36
CA ASP A 741 12.77 24.74 -49.83
C ASP A 741 12.02 23.50 -50.35
N VAL A 742 11.70 22.53 -49.49
CA VAL A 742 10.90 21.35 -49.84
C VAL A 742 9.43 21.76 -49.92
N THR A 743 8.76 21.45 -51.03
CA THR A 743 7.33 21.76 -51.23
C THR A 743 6.54 20.47 -51.44
N ILE A 744 5.55 20.20 -50.60
CA ILE A 744 4.66 19.04 -50.75
C ILE A 744 3.57 19.39 -51.78
N THR A 745 3.55 18.69 -52.91
CA THR A 745 2.53 18.86 -53.96
C THR A 745 1.49 17.73 -53.93
N PHE A 746 0.41 17.86 -54.71
CA PHE A 746 -0.65 16.85 -54.77
C PHE A 746 -0.16 15.48 -55.28
N ASP A 747 0.79 15.44 -56.21
CA ASP A 747 1.35 14.19 -56.74
C ASP A 747 2.02 13.33 -55.65
N HIS A 748 2.72 13.96 -54.70
CA HIS A 748 3.30 13.27 -53.55
C HIS A 748 2.23 12.61 -52.67
N VAL A 749 1.05 13.23 -52.55
CA VAL A 749 -0.10 12.67 -51.82
C VAL A 749 -0.74 11.52 -52.58
N ILE A 750 -0.85 11.62 -53.92
CA ILE A 750 -1.34 10.52 -54.77
C ILE A 750 -0.39 9.32 -54.73
N LEU A 751 0.93 9.53 -54.79
CA LEU A 751 1.93 8.46 -54.70
C LEU A 751 1.93 7.80 -53.30
N ALA A 752 1.81 8.60 -52.24
CA ALA A 752 1.64 8.09 -50.87
C ALA A 752 0.33 7.29 -50.68
N LEU A 753 -0.76 7.68 -51.36
CA LEU A 753 -2.01 6.90 -51.41
C LEU A 753 -1.84 5.57 -52.14
N GLN A 754 -1.07 5.55 -53.24
CA GLN A 754 -0.76 4.32 -53.98
C GLN A 754 0.04 3.34 -53.10
N TYR A 755 1.14 3.78 -52.49
CA TYR A 755 1.93 2.92 -51.59
C TYR A 755 1.11 2.42 -50.38
N ALA A 756 0.21 3.24 -49.83
CA ALA A 756 -0.69 2.81 -48.77
C ALA A 756 -1.73 1.75 -49.21
N SER A 757 -2.04 1.68 -50.50
CA SER A 757 -2.89 0.63 -51.09
C SER A 757 -2.10 -0.63 -51.42
N GLU A 758 -0.92 -0.50 -52.04
CA GLU A 758 -0.02 -1.61 -52.37
C GLU A 758 0.46 -2.37 -51.12
N ALA A 759 0.68 -1.67 -50.00
CA ALA A 759 0.96 -2.26 -48.70
C ALA A 759 -0.26 -2.93 -48.01
N GLY A 760 -1.37 -3.15 -48.73
CA GLY A 760 -2.57 -3.81 -48.23
C GLY A 760 -3.47 -2.97 -47.30
N GLY A 761 -3.11 -1.69 -47.05
CA GLY A 761 -3.80 -0.83 -46.09
C GLY A 761 -5.06 -0.13 -46.63
N VAL A 762 -5.25 -0.08 -47.95
CA VAL A 762 -6.36 0.65 -48.59
C VAL A 762 -6.90 -0.15 -49.78
N ALA A 763 -8.21 -0.41 -49.80
CA ALA A 763 -8.91 -0.93 -50.98
C ALA A 763 -9.27 0.20 -51.95
N LEU A 764 -8.44 0.44 -52.96
CA LEU A 764 -8.77 1.33 -54.08
C LEU A 764 -9.65 0.60 -55.10
N GLY A 765 -10.87 1.10 -55.31
CA GLY A 765 -11.80 0.56 -56.31
C GLY A 765 -11.47 1.00 -57.75
N GLU A 766 -12.18 0.41 -58.73
CA GLU A 766 -11.95 0.59 -60.18
C GLU A 766 -11.95 2.05 -60.68
N GLU A 767 -12.50 2.99 -59.91
CA GLU A 767 -12.44 4.43 -60.16
C GLU A 767 -11.02 4.99 -60.35
N PHE A 768 -9.99 4.33 -59.81
CA PHE A 768 -8.59 4.79 -59.93
C PHE A 768 -8.12 4.84 -61.38
N TYR A 769 -8.50 3.86 -62.21
CA TYR A 769 -8.26 3.88 -63.66
C TYR A 769 -8.98 5.06 -64.35
N GLY A 770 -10.12 5.50 -63.81
CA GLY A 770 -10.83 6.71 -64.23
C GLY A 770 -10.18 8.02 -63.76
N TYR A 771 -9.10 7.95 -62.99
CA TYR A 771 -8.18 9.06 -62.73
C TYR A 771 -6.93 8.96 -63.63
N GLU A 772 -6.35 7.77 -63.82
CA GLU A 772 -5.28 7.55 -64.81
C GLU A 772 -5.65 8.05 -66.22
N ASP A 773 -6.86 7.75 -66.71
CA ASP A 773 -7.30 8.18 -68.05
C ASP A 773 -7.49 9.71 -68.14
N ARG A 774 -7.80 10.37 -67.01
CA ARG A 774 -7.81 11.84 -66.92
C ARG A 774 -6.41 12.42 -66.87
N LEU A 775 -5.49 11.80 -66.13
CA LEU A 775 -4.07 12.15 -66.13
C LEU A 775 -3.47 12.02 -67.53
N ARG A 776 -3.66 10.90 -68.23
CA ARG A 776 -3.26 10.72 -69.64
C ARG A 776 -3.82 11.81 -70.56
N THR A 777 -5.06 12.26 -70.31
CA THR A 777 -5.70 13.33 -71.09
C THR A 777 -5.05 14.71 -70.86
N TYR A 778 -4.51 14.97 -69.66
CA TYR A 778 -3.72 16.19 -69.35
C TYR A 778 -2.24 16.07 -69.77
N ASP A 779 -1.61 14.93 -69.50
CA ASP A 779 -0.21 14.60 -69.81
C ASP A 779 0.09 14.60 -71.32
N THR A 780 -0.94 14.50 -72.16
CA THR A 780 -0.80 14.74 -73.62
C THR A 780 -0.40 16.19 -73.96
N GLN A 781 -0.33 17.14 -73.01
CA GLN A 781 0.09 18.52 -73.27
C GLN A 781 1.38 18.99 -72.56
N HIS A 782 1.59 18.76 -71.25
CA HIS A 782 2.76 19.30 -70.51
C HIS A 782 3.32 18.37 -69.40
N VAL A 783 4.23 17.45 -69.74
CA VAL A 783 5.33 17.00 -68.84
C VAL A 783 6.63 16.91 -69.65
N ASN A 784 7.78 17.07 -68.98
CA ASN A 784 9.08 17.29 -69.60
C ASN A 784 9.92 16.00 -69.77
N ARG A 785 10.55 15.83 -70.94
CA ARG A 785 11.31 14.63 -71.37
C ARG A 785 12.66 14.42 -70.65
N ASP A 786 12.92 15.23 -69.63
CA ASP A 786 14.22 15.41 -69.00
C ASP A 786 14.45 14.43 -67.83
N PHE A 787 13.38 14.00 -67.15
CA PHE A 787 13.46 13.12 -65.98
C PHE A 787 13.88 11.69 -66.34
N GLU A 788 13.16 11.05 -67.27
CA GLU A 788 13.47 9.69 -67.77
C GLU A 788 14.92 9.60 -68.30
N THR A 789 15.39 10.66 -68.97
CA THR A 789 16.75 10.76 -69.51
C THR A 789 17.81 10.79 -68.39
N ARG A 790 17.59 11.57 -67.32
CA ARG A 790 18.52 11.63 -66.16
C ARG A 790 18.52 10.33 -65.36
N PHE A 791 17.34 9.74 -65.11
CA PHE A 791 17.20 8.49 -64.37
C PHE A 791 18.00 7.36 -65.04
N ARG A 792 17.89 7.25 -66.36
CA ARG A 792 18.60 6.24 -67.17
C ARG A 792 20.12 6.45 -67.21
N MET A 793 20.61 7.68 -67.10
CA MET A 793 22.04 8.01 -67.07
C MET A 793 22.72 7.75 -65.71
N ARG A 794 21.99 7.74 -64.60
CA ARG A 794 22.59 7.65 -63.25
C ARG A 794 22.78 6.21 -62.74
N TYR A 795 22.07 5.23 -63.31
CA TYR A 795 21.98 3.87 -62.73
C TYR A 795 22.29 2.70 -63.70
N LEU A 796 22.75 2.95 -64.93
CA LEU A 796 22.98 1.87 -65.92
C LEU A 796 24.33 1.86 -66.64
N ASP A 797 25.19 2.89 -66.51
CA ASP A 797 26.53 2.90 -67.12
C ASP A 797 27.63 2.69 -66.07
N GLY A 798 28.26 1.50 -66.12
CA GLY A 798 29.39 1.10 -65.28
C GLY A 798 30.13 -0.09 -65.87
N GLU A 799 31.20 0.18 -66.62
CA GLU A 799 32.06 -0.83 -67.28
C GLU A 799 32.83 -1.69 -66.25
N GLY A 800 33.28 -2.93 -66.52
CA GLY A 800 33.24 -3.75 -67.73
C GLY A 800 34.23 -4.95 -67.62
N LEU A 801 34.46 -5.67 -68.73
CA LEU A 801 35.29 -6.91 -68.87
C LEU A 801 34.64 -8.20 -68.30
N GLY A 802 34.54 -9.34 -69.01
CA GLY A 802 34.75 -9.63 -70.44
C GLY A 802 35.00 -11.14 -70.71
N GLY A 803 34.56 -11.69 -71.85
CA GLY A 803 34.90 -13.08 -72.27
C GLY A 803 33.93 -13.73 -73.29
N ASP A 804 34.48 -14.19 -74.42
CA ASP A 804 33.83 -14.71 -75.64
C ASP A 804 32.85 -15.92 -75.53
N GLY A 805 31.91 -16.07 -76.50
CA GLY A 805 30.95 -17.19 -76.55
C GLY A 805 30.05 -17.35 -77.81
N LEU A 806 30.63 -17.34 -79.02
CA LEU A 806 30.01 -17.41 -80.37
C LEU A 806 28.76 -18.30 -80.64
N GLY A 807 27.83 -17.81 -81.51
CA GLY A 807 26.73 -18.55 -82.21
C GLY A 807 25.34 -17.94 -81.92
N ASP A 808 24.55 -17.34 -82.83
CA ASP A 808 24.12 -17.66 -84.23
C ASP A 808 23.24 -18.94 -84.29
N GLU A 809 22.08 -19.03 -84.96
CA GLU A 809 21.50 -18.24 -86.09
C GLU A 809 19.95 -18.50 -86.21
N SER A 810 19.09 -17.49 -86.55
CA SER A 810 17.74 -17.61 -87.20
C SER A 810 16.56 -18.41 -86.53
N THR A 811 15.24 -18.26 -86.79
CA THR A 811 14.30 -17.31 -87.48
C THR A 811 12.82 -17.68 -87.18
N SER A 812 11.84 -16.79 -87.50
CA SER A 812 10.38 -17.03 -87.75
C SER A 812 9.50 -17.47 -86.55
N ASP A 813 8.32 -16.90 -86.27
CA ASP A 813 7.05 -16.77 -87.07
C ASP A 813 6.32 -18.14 -87.25
N GLU A 814 4.99 -18.29 -87.17
CA GLU A 814 3.87 -17.34 -86.94
C GLU A 814 2.63 -18.09 -86.37
N THR A 815 1.54 -17.35 -86.05
CA THR A 815 0.10 -17.74 -85.89
C THR A 815 -0.31 -19.23 -85.71
N ALA A 816 -1.01 -19.68 -84.65
CA ALA A 816 -2.34 -19.32 -84.15
C ALA A 816 -3.57 -19.88 -84.94
N THR A 817 -4.63 -20.25 -84.19
CA THR A 817 -5.98 -20.74 -84.63
C THR A 817 -6.05 -22.16 -85.26
N SER A 818 -7.14 -22.95 -85.18
CA SER A 818 -8.47 -22.74 -84.57
C SER A 818 -9.13 -24.00 -83.96
N ASP A 819 -10.06 -23.72 -83.04
CA ASP A 819 -11.27 -24.48 -82.59
C ASP A 819 -12.24 -24.83 -83.78
N PRO A 820 -13.47 -25.42 -83.65
CA PRO A 820 -14.13 -26.20 -82.56
C PRO A 820 -14.80 -27.54 -83.00
N GLY A 821 -15.43 -28.26 -82.03
CA GLY A 821 -16.89 -28.51 -82.13
C GLY A 821 -17.50 -29.92 -81.94
N ALA A 822 -18.50 -29.99 -81.04
CA ALA A 822 -19.59 -30.99 -80.88
C ALA A 822 -19.23 -32.47 -80.54
N GLY A 823 -20.08 -33.23 -79.83
CA GLY A 823 -21.35 -32.92 -79.14
C GLY A 823 -22.21 -34.17 -78.85
N ASP A 824 -23.20 -34.06 -77.94
CA ASP A 824 -24.23 -35.07 -77.56
C ASP A 824 -23.69 -36.30 -76.73
N GLY A 825 -24.39 -36.90 -75.75
CA GLY A 825 -25.67 -36.56 -75.08
C GLY A 825 -26.13 -37.59 -74.01
N THR A 826 -27.06 -37.20 -73.12
CA THR A 826 -27.95 -37.99 -72.22
C THR A 826 -27.42 -38.81 -71.00
N ASP A 827 -28.02 -38.54 -69.82
CA ASP A 827 -28.48 -39.37 -68.66
C ASP A 827 -27.65 -40.57 -68.11
N ASP A 828 -27.69 -40.97 -66.81
CA ASP A 828 -28.55 -40.66 -65.64
C ASP A 828 -27.70 -40.63 -64.31
N ARG A 829 -28.36 -40.42 -63.16
CA ARG A 829 -27.83 -40.16 -61.79
C ARG A 829 -26.79 -41.15 -61.21
N GLY A 830 -25.93 -40.62 -60.34
CA GLY A 830 -25.17 -41.33 -59.30
C GLY A 830 -24.67 -40.37 -58.20
N VAL A 831 -24.54 -40.82 -56.94
CA VAL A 831 -24.14 -39.98 -55.79
C VAL A 831 -22.70 -40.28 -55.33
N ALA A 832 -22.05 -39.28 -54.74
CA ALA A 832 -20.64 -39.23 -54.36
C ALA A 832 -20.15 -40.34 -53.40
N THR A 833 -18.87 -40.69 -53.50
CA THR A 833 -17.85 -40.52 -52.43
C THR A 833 -16.47 -40.98 -52.90
N GLY A 834 -15.40 -40.51 -52.24
CA GLY A 834 -14.07 -41.12 -52.27
C GLY A 834 -13.13 -40.69 -53.41
N ARG A 835 -11.95 -40.19 -53.05
CA ARG A 835 -10.72 -40.24 -53.85
C ARG A 835 -9.55 -40.47 -52.92
N ASP A 836 -8.68 -41.39 -53.30
CA ASP A 836 -7.41 -41.68 -52.64
C ASP A 836 -6.38 -42.13 -53.70
N SER A 837 -5.14 -41.64 -53.56
CA SER A 837 -3.91 -42.05 -54.28
C SER A 837 -3.82 -42.00 -55.82
N GLY A 838 -2.61 -41.70 -56.33
CA GLY A 838 -2.02 -42.49 -57.44
C GLY A 838 -1.40 -41.78 -58.66
N SER A 839 -0.04 -41.80 -58.73
CA SER A 839 0.81 -41.83 -59.96
C SER A 839 0.82 -40.58 -60.89
N THR A 840 1.83 -40.27 -61.72
CA THR A 840 3.22 -40.76 -62.00
C THR A 840 4.00 -39.55 -62.60
N GLY A 841 5.31 -39.32 -62.41
CA GLY A 841 6.48 -39.99 -63.07
C GLY A 841 6.73 -39.48 -64.52
N PRO A 842 7.97 -39.42 -65.08
CA PRO A 842 9.26 -39.99 -64.61
C PRO A 842 10.58 -39.17 -64.87
N HIS A 843 11.73 -39.66 -64.32
CA HIS A 843 13.17 -39.56 -64.72
C HIS A 843 13.83 -38.22 -65.18
N ASP A 844 15.14 -37.97 -65.03
CA ASP A 844 16.33 -38.77 -64.63
C ASP A 844 17.15 -37.96 -63.58
N GLY A 845 18.01 -38.46 -62.68
CA GLY A 845 19.06 -39.50 -62.78
C GLY A 845 20.45 -38.81 -62.64
N THR A 846 21.43 -39.24 -61.84
CA THR A 846 21.61 -40.35 -60.86
C THR A 846 22.21 -39.74 -59.53
N ASP A 847 22.92 -40.35 -58.57
CA ASP A 847 23.52 -41.68 -58.22
C ASP A 847 23.63 -41.74 -56.66
N SER A 848 23.41 -42.87 -55.97
CA SER A 848 24.37 -43.89 -55.44
C SER A 848 25.61 -43.37 -54.66
N ASP A 849 26.07 -43.95 -53.54
CA ASP A 849 25.61 -45.04 -52.63
C ASP A 849 26.33 -44.86 -51.25
N GLY A 850 25.93 -45.41 -50.09
CA GLY A 850 24.73 -46.19 -49.76
C GLY A 850 24.88 -47.03 -48.46
N THR A 851 23.76 -47.25 -47.75
CA THR A 851 23.49 -48.32 -46.73
C THR A 851 24.08 -48.19 -45.31
N ALA A 852 23.42 -48.85 -44.35
CA ALA A 852 23.64 -48.82 -42.89
C ALA A 852 23.83 -50.24 -42.28
N ALA A 853 23.47 -50.42 -41.00
CA ALA A 853 23.63 -51.62 -40.13
C ALA A 853 25.04 -51.75 -39.49
N GLU A 854 25.23 -52.32 -38.28
CA GLU A 854 24.28 -53.00 -37.36
C GLU A 854 24.77 -52.92 -35.88
N GLU A 855 24.05 -53.58 -34.97
CA GLU A 855 24.25 -53.77 -33.50
C GLU A 855 25.69 -53.76 -32.92
N GLY A 856 25.85 -53.35 -31.64
CA GLY A 856 26.84 -54.01 -30.75
C GLY A 856 27.52 -53.22 -29.61
N ASP A 857 26.98 -53.40 -28.40
CA ASP A 857 27.70 -53.70 -27.12
C ASP A 857 28.71 -52.73 -26.43
N ASP A 858 28.80 -52.99 -25.12
CA ASP A 858 29.45 -52.34 -23.97
C ASP A 858 30.96 -51.97 -24.02
N THR A 859 31.36 -51.11 -23.07
CA THR A 859 32.72 -50.72 -22.63
C THR A 859 33.66 -49.97 -23.59
N GLY A 860 34.09 -48.77 -23.17
CA GLY A 860 35.34 -48.17 -23.67
C GLY A 860 35.45 -46.65 -23.48
N ILE A 861 36.13 -46.21 -22.41
CA ILE A 861 36.62 -44.81 -22.29
C ILE A 861 37.93 -44.67 -23.09
N PRO A 862 38.05 -43.68 -23.99
CA PRO A 862 39.33 -43.21 -24.50
C PRO A 862 39.69 -41.83 -23.90
N GLU A 863 40.93 -41.66 -23.46
CA GLU A 863 41.48 -40.36 -23.01
C GLU A 863 41.71 -39.38 -24.18
N PRO A 864 41.81 -38.06 -23.91
CA PRO A 864 41.65 -37.01 -24.92
C PRO A 864 42.95 -36.59 -25.61
N ASP A 865 42.84 -35.86 -26.74
CA ASP A 865 43.63 -34.63 -26.87
C ASP A 865 43.03 -33.57 -27.84
N SER A 866 43.38 -32.32 -27.55
CA SER A 866 43.36 -31.08 -28.35
C SER A 866 42.47 -30.94 -29.59
N ASN A 867 41.50 -30.04 -29.51
CA ASN A 867 41.63 -28.75 -30.21
C ASN A 867 40.84 -27.63 -29.51
N ALA A 868 40.95 -26.39 -29.99
CA ALA A 868 40.42 -25.20 -29.34
C ALA A 868 38.92 -25.31 -29.01
N ARG A 869 38.54 -24.88 -27.79
CA ARG A 869 37.15 -24.80 -27.32
C ARG A 869 36.69 -23.35 -27.44
N ASP A 870 35.58 -23.11 -28.14
CA ASP A 870 34.78 -21.89 -27.94
C ASP A 870 34.15 -21.90 -26.53
N PRO A 871 33.78 -20.73 -25.96
CA PRO A 871 33.16 -20.64 -24.64
C PRO A 871 31.96 -21.61 -24.45
N GLU A 872 31.06 -21.69 -25.44
CA GLU A 872 29.92 -22.62 -25.45
C GLU A 872 30.33 -24.10 -25.35
N THR A 873 31.52 -24.45 -25.86
CA THR A 873 32.06 -25.81 -25.78
C THR A 873 32.55 -26.13 -24.36
N VAL A 874 32.96 -25.12 -23.59
CA VAL A 874 33.26 -25.26 -22.16
C VAL A 874 31.98 -25.53 -21.37
N VAL A 875 30.90 -24.78 -21.66
CA VAL A 875 29.58 -24.97 -21.05
C VAL A 875 28.99 -26.35 -21.34
N ARG A 876 28.95 -26.78 -22.61
CA ARG A 876 28.48 -28.14 -22.96
C ARG A 876 29.27 -29.23 -22.24
N GLN A 877 30.61 -29.11 -22.19
CA GLN A 877 31.48 -30.06 -21.49
C GLN A 877 31.38 -30.00 -19.95
N PHE A 878 30.85 -28.92 -19.38
CA PHE A 878 30.53 -28.84 -17.96
C PHE A 878 29.32 -29.73 -17.63
N TYR A 879 28.22 -29.62 -18.39
CA TYR A 879 27.06 -30.51 -18.23
C TYR A 879 27.38 -31.96 -18.60
N ASP A 880 28.18 -32.23 -19.65
CA ASP A 880 28.63 -33.60 -19.97
C ASP A 880 29.36 -34.27 -18.79
N ARG A 881 30.19 -33.50 -18.07
CA ARG A 881 30.99 -33.99 -16.93
C ARG A 881 30.20 -34.10 -15.63
N ILE A 882 29.16 -33.28 -15.46
CA ILE A 882 28.13 -33.44 -14.43
C ILE A 882 27.39 -34.77 -14.64
N HIS A 883 26.86 -35.03 -15.85
CA HIS A 883 26.16 -36.29 -16.17
C HIS A 883 27.06 -37.53 -16.01
N SER A 884 28.29 -37.48 -16.51
CA SER A 884 29.26 -38.58 -16.36
C SER A 884 29.91 -38.67 -14.98
N ARG A 885 29.59 -37.74 -14.07
CA ARG A 885 30.10 -37.63 -12.68
C ARG A 885 31.64 -37.57 -12.59
N ASP A 886 32.28 -36.99 -13.60
CA ASP A 886 33.73 -36.77 -13.66
C ASP A 886 34.15 -35.53 -12.86
N VAL A 887 34.20 -35.67 -11.54
CA VAL A 887 34.54 -34.57 -10.62
C VAL A 887 36.00 -34.11 -10.76
N GLU A 888 36.92 -35.00 -11.15
CA GLU A 888 38.32 -34.62 -11.37
C GLU A 888 38.48 -33.86 -12.70
N GLY A 889 37.70 -34.21 -13.72
CA GLY A 889 37.58 -33.43 -14.95
C GLY A 889 36.79 -32.13 -14.82
N LEU A 890 35.82 -32.03 -13.90
CA LEU A 890 35.06 -30.79 -13.66
C LEU A 890 35.96 -29.66 -13.15
N ALA A 891 36.80 -29.93 -12.16
CA ALA A 891 37.75 -28.94 -11.64
C ALA A 891 38.69 -28.37 -12.72
N ALA A 892 39.00 -29.14 -13.76
CA ALA A 892 39.82 -28.70 -14.89
C ALA A 892 39.09 -27.80 -15.93
N LEU A 893 37.81 -27.50 -15.72
CA LEU A 893 37.05 -26.52 -16.53
C LEU A 893 36.99 -25.12 -15.90
N TYR A 894 37.32 -24.98 -14.61
CA TYR A 894 37.31 -23.70 -13.90
C TYR A 894 38.60 -22.89 -14.15
N HIS A 895 38.48 -21.57 -14.05
CA HIS A 895 39.59 -20.62 -14.05
C HIS A 895 40.41 -20.76 -12.75
N ALA A 896 41.72 -20.49 -12.79
CA ALA A 896 42.58 -20.61 -11.60
C ALA A 896 42.15 -19.65 -10.46
N ASP A 897 41.71 -18.45 -10.84
CA ASP A 897 41.14 -17.42 -9.96
C ASP A 897 39.61 -17.30 -10.15
N ALA A 898 38.87 -18.42 -10.17
CA ALA A 898 37.41 -18.39 -10.31
C ALA A 898 36.71 -17.78 -9.08
N ASP A 899 35.57 -17.11 -9.29
CA ASP A 899 34.76 -16.45 -8.25
C ASP A 899 33.84 -17.44 -7.50
N VAL A 900 33.85 -18.72 -7.92
CA VAL A 900 33.04 -19.81 -7.37
C VAL A 900 33.95 -21.03 -7.16
N ASP A 901 33.91 -21.64 -5.97
CA ASP A 901 34.65 -22.87 -5.65
C ASP A 901 34.23 -24.03 -6.59
N PRO A 902 35.18 -24.81 -7.15
CA PRO A 902 34.84 -25.96 -8.00
C PRO A 902 34.01 -27.02 -7.24
N LEU A 903 32.85 -27.37 -7.80
CA LEU A 903 31.88 -28.32 -7.21
C LEU A 903 32.55 -29.57 -6.63
N SER A 904 32.34 -29.81 -5.34
CA SER A 904 33.00 -30.92 -4.66
C SER A 904 32.32 -32.26 -4.96
N LYS A 905 33.03 -33.34 -4.64
CA LYS A 905 32.52 -34.72 -4.78
C LYS A 905 31.35 -35.05 -3.84
N ARG A 906 30.95 -34.14 -2.95
CA ARG A 906 29.68 -34.21 -2.20
C ARG A 906 28.54 -33.50 -2.92
N ASP A 907 28.81 -32.35 -3.53
CA ASP A 907 27.78 -31.49 -4.10
C ASP A 907 27.23 -32.12 -5.39
N VAL A 908 28.13 -32.72 -6.20
CA VAL A 908 27.81 -33.59 -7.37
C VAL A 908 27.11 -34.91 -6.95
N ILE A 909 26.94 -35.19 -5.65
CA ILE A 909 26.16 -36.32 -5.12
C ILE A 909 24.88 -35.84 -4.41
N ALA A 910 24.82 -34.58 -3.98
CA ALA A 910 23.66 -33.97 -3.34
C ALA A 910 22.66 -33.39 -4.35
N MET A 911 23.15 -32.90 -5.50
CA MET A 911 22.32 -32.65 -6.67
C MET A 911 21.85 -34.02 -7.21
N ASP A 912 20.53 -34.21 -7.37
CA ASP A 912 19.98 -35.48 -7.88
C ASP A 912 20.03 -35.50 -9.42
N LEU A 913 21.26 -35.69 -9.93
CA LEU A 913 21.67 -35.49 -11.32
C LEU A 913 21.15 -36.57 -12.28
N THR A 914 19.83 -36.71 -12.40
CA THR A 914 19.14 -37.34 -13.55
C THR A 914 18.31 -36.36 -14.36
N ASN A 915 18.08 -35.14 -13.87
CA ASN A 915 17.20 -34.14 -14.47
C ASN A 915 17.85 -32.74 -14.55
N VAL A 916 19.13 -32.62 -14.94
CA VAL A 916 19.84 -31.33 -15.08
C VAL A 916 20.39 -31.21 -16.50
N GLU A 917 19.55 -30.74 -17.42
CA GLU A 917 19.86 -30.63 -18.86
C GLU A 917 20.01 -29.18 -19.31
N LEU A 918 20.76 -28.95 -20.40
CA LEU A 918 20.87 -27.64 -21.03
C LEU A 918 19.78 -27.52 -22.11
N ALA A 919 18.83 -26.62 -21.89
CA ALA A 919 17.71 -26.36 -22.79
C ALA A 919 17.94 -25.10 -23.63
N GLY A 920 17.44 -25.15 -24.87
CA GLY A 920 17.52 -24.03 -25.81
C GLY A 920 18.89 -23.84 -26.48
N SER A 921 19.10 -22.63 -26.97
CA SER A 921 20.40 -22.15 -27.48
C SER A 921 21.31 -21.71 -26.33
N ILE A 922 22.60 -21.57 -26.63
CA ILE A 922 23.55 -20.86 -25.77
C ILE A 922 23.88 -19.57 -26.49
N ASP A 923 23.44 -18.45 -25.95
CA ASP A 923 23.54 -17.14 -26.58
C ASP A 923 24.60 -16.27 -25.87
N ARG A 924 25.29 -15.42 -26.65
CA ARG A 924 26.39 -14.57 -26.16
C ARG A 924 25.87 -13.16 -25.88
N ILE A 925 25.62 -12.83 -24.61
CA ILE A 925 25.26 -11.45 -24.21
C ILE A 925 26.50 -10.53 -24.36
N VAL A 926 27.66 -11.00 -23.92
CA VAL A 926 28.92 -10.24 -23.90
C VAL A 926 30.01 -11.11 -24.53
N ASP A 927 30.78 -10.56 -25.47
CA ASP A 927 31.91 -11.27 -26.10
C ASP A 927 33.11 -10.31 -26.28
N GLU A 928 33.85 -10.11 -25.19
CA GLU A 928 35.06 -9.29 -25.11
C GLU A 928 36.31 -10.18 -25.15
N ALA A 929 37.46 -9.62 -25.55
CA ALA A 929 38.67 -10.39 -25.85
C ALA A 929 39.27 -11.19 -24.66
N ASP A 930 38.89 -10.85 -23.43
CA ASP A 930 39.26 -11.47 -22.17
C ASP A 930 38.05 -11.96 -21.34
N ARG A 931 36.82 -11.82 -21.85
CA ARG A 931 35.58 -12.13 -21.12
C ARG A 931 34.39 -12.40 -22.06
N THR A 932 33.83 -13.61 -22.03
CA THR A 932 32.57 -13.94 -22.70
C THR A 932 31.52 -14.33 -21.65
N VAL A 933 30.32 -13.75 -21.69
CA VAL A 933 29.17 -14.15 -20.86
C VAL A 933 28.15 -14.86 -21.74
N LEU A 934 27.76 -16.06 -21.32
CA LEU A 934 26.84 -16.94 -22.01
C LEU A 934 25.55 -17.07 -21.20
N GLU A 935 24.40 -16.89 -21.85
CA GLU A 935 23.08 -17.12 -21.27
C GLU A 935 22.42 -18.33 -21.96
N PHE A 936 21.72 -19.14 -21.18
CA PHE A 936 20.91 -20.28 -21.61
C PHE A 936 19.96 -20.69 -20.48
N VAL A 937 19.06 -21.63 -20.77
CA VAL A 937 18.15 -22.20 -19.76
C VAL A 937 18.70 -23.54 -19.27
N GLU A 938 18.90 -23.69 -17.96
CA GLU A 938 19.17 -24.99 -17.33
C GLU A 938 17.83 -25.59 -16.88
N THR A 939 17.41 -26.73 -17.43
CA THR A 939 16.25 -27.46 -16.90
C THR A 939 16.72 -28.29 -15.71
N SER A 940 16.29 -27.96 -14.50
CA SER A 940 16.63 -28.65 -13.26
C SER A 940 15.37 -29.16 -12.57
N ASN A 941 15.23 -30.49 -12.43
CA ASN A 941 14.06 -31.14 -11.82
C ASN A 941 12.71 -30.59 -12.35
N SER A 942 12.58 -30.54 -13.68
CA SER A 942 11.39 -30.04 -14.41
C SER A 942 11.09 -28.55 -14.26
N HIS A 943 11.99 -27.75 -13.68
CA HIS A 943 11.92 -26.29 -13.65
C HIS A 943 12.96 -25.71 -14.62
N GLU A 944 12.61 -24.65 -15.34
CA GLU A 944 13.52 -23.94 -16.24
C GLU A 944 14.18 -22.77 -15.50
N LEU A 945 15.51 -22.75 -15.44
CA LEU A 945 16.30 -21.77 -14.71
C LEU A 945 17.19 -20.96 -15.66
N PRO A 946 16.97 -19.64 -15.83
CA PRO A 946 17.91 -18.79 -16.58
C PRO A 946 19.29 -18.80 -15.89
N THR A 947 20.33 -19.08 -16.67
CA THR A 947 21.68 -19.34 -16.17
C THR A 947 22.72 -18.57 -16.98
N GLU A 948 23.44 -17.65 -16.32
CA GLU A 948 24.63 -17.01 -16.87
C GLU A 948 25.89 -17.84 -16.52
N ILE A 949 26.76 -18.08 -17.51
CA ILE A 949 28.13 -18.55 -17.27
C ILE A 949 29.13 -17.56 -17.87
N GLU A 950 29.94 -16.94 -17.01
CA GLU A 950 31.07 -16.13 -17.43
C GLU A 950 32.30 -17.01 -17.67
N CYS A 951 32.85 -16.93 -18.87
CA CYS A 951 34.08 -17.59 -19.28
C CYS A 951 35.21 -16.57 -19.48
N ARG A 952 36.44 -16.93 -19.07
CA ARG A 952 37.67 -16.16 -19.31
C ARG A 952 38.80 -17.05 -19.85
N PRO A 953 39.78 -16.50 -20.61
CA PRO A 953 40.84 -17.30 -21.22
C PRO A 953 42.05 -17.46 -20.28
N ASP A 954 42.35 -18.69 -19.87
CA ASP A 954 43.51 -19.05 -19.05
C ASP A 954 44.46 -19.99 -19.82
N ASP A 955 45.71 -19.54 -19.99
CA ASP A 955 46.76 -20.15 -20.83
C ASP A 955 46.29 -20.49 -22.26
N GLY A 956 45.48 -19.60 -22.84
CA GLY A 956 44.96 -19.74 -24.20
C GLY A 956 43.82 -20.73 -24.36
N ARG A 957 43.12 -21.08 -23.27
CA ARG A 957 41.89 -21.89 -23.25
C ARG A 957 40.81 -21.20 -22.45
N TRP A 958 39.60 -21.08 -22.98
CA TRP A 958 38.45 -20.61 -22.21
C TRP A 958 38.14 -21.56 -21.06
N ARG A 959 37.82 -20.99 -19.89
CA ARG A 959 37.44 -21.67 -18.65
C ARG A 959 36.37 -20.87 -17.90
N ILE A 960 35.58 -21.56 -17.09
CA ILE A 960 34.49 -20.97 -16.30
C ILE A 960 35.09 -20.13 -15.17
N TYR A 961 34.74 -18.84 -15.14
CA TYR A 961 35.15 -17.89 -14.10
C TYR A 961 34.05 -17.72 -13.04
N ALA A 962 32.79 -17.64 -13.46
CA ALA A 962 31.63 -17.59 -12.57
C ALA A 962 30.43 -18.30 -13.21
N ILE A 963 29.51 -18.80 -12.36
CA ILE A 963 28.20 -19.33 -12.75
C ILE A 963 27.18 -18.61 -11.89
N ARG A 964 26.15 -18.03 -12.52
CA ARG A 964 24.95 -17.54 -11.83
C ARG A 964 23.78 -18.33 -12.37
N ARG A 965 23.06 -18.99 -11.46
CA ARG A 965 21.67 -19.34 -11.70
C ARG A 965 20.89 -18.28 -10.94
N ASP A 966 20.01 -17.56 -11.61
CA ASP A 966 19.00 -16.85 -10.84
C ASP A 966 18.10 -17.91 -10.20
N ALA A 967 17.76 -17.70 -8.92
CA ALA A 967 16.80 -18.57 -8.26
C ALA A 967 15.48 -18.52 -9.05
N PRO A 968 14.72 -19.62 -9.15
CA PRO A 968 13.34 -19.49 -9.59
C PRO A 968 12.68 -18.54 -8.58
N THR A 969 12.13 -17.42 -9.05
CA THR A 969 11.57 -16.38 -8.17
C THR A 969 10.56 -17.03 -7.24
N GLU A 970 10.89 -17.15 -5.95
CA GLU A 970 10.08 -17.93 -5.03
C GLU A 970 8.74 -17.23 -4.84
N THR A 971 7.69 -17.86 -5.39
CA THR A 971 6.30 -17.47 -5.21
C THR A 971 5.92 -17.60 -3.74
N ALA A 972 5.47 -16.50 -3.14
CA ALA A 972 4.84 -16.49 -1.82
C ALA A 972 3.39 -17.01 -1.87
#